data_AF-A0A8X8ZM85-F1
#
_entry.id   AF-A0A8X8ZM85-F1
#
_cell.length_a   1.000
_cell.length_b   1.000
_cell.length_c   1.000
_cell.angle_alpha   90.00
_cell.angle_beta   90.00
_cell.angle_gamma   90.00
#
_symmetry.space_group_name_H-M   'P 1'
#
loop_
_entity.id
_entity.type
_entity.pdbx_description
1 polymer ?
#
loop_
_entity_poly.entity_id
_entity_poly.type
_entity_poly.pdbx_seq_one_letter_code
_entity_poly.pdbx_strand_id
1 'polypeptide(L)'
;MGSKWRKVKLAFGLNLCVYTPRNHVADNDDEDDSPPPSERRSDAALLSPPGDWTSAPPTPSSNRLSLSKSLSRSSSKKTCSICLATMRRGDGQAIFTAECSHSFHFHCIASNVKHGNQICPVCRAKWKEIPLQGPTLEPPMGRARINPVDWHQNNDFMTVVRRLPPPRSNSARNVAPLFQAPDPAIFNDDESLDHEIDSPEKSFSSKSISDGEDDRRKVTVMTYTEVPAIAKSSTSDSFTVLLHLEAPLSNSWHNATRSDAKQPKIAQTPRAPVDLVTVLDVSGSMAGTKLALLKRAMGFVIQNLGPSDRLAVIAFSSTARRLFPLRRMSEAGRQQALQSVNSLAANGGTNIAEGLRKGAKIMEDRREKNPVANIILLSDGQDTYTVNSNAGSQNQPNYQLLLPLSIRPDEASGFKIPVHAFGFGADHDALSMHSISEISGGTFSFIETESVIQDAFAQCIGGLLSVMVKDLSIKIECVHPSIRLGSLKAGSYPNRISSNQRIGSIDVGDLYADEERDFLLSVNIPAETSSKETSLLKVKCVYNDPLTKESVTLEGKEVRIERTDLARQEDMSIEVDRQHNRIRAAEAMAQARTAAENGDLAGAVSILENMRKALSATVSAKCRDRLCASLDAELKEMQERMASRHVYEASGRAYILSGLSSHSWQRATARGDSMDGSSLVQAYQTPSMVEMLTRSQATLLGSPSAQRLLRPVWSFASQPKPR
;
A
#
# COMPACT_ATOMS: atom_id res chain seq x y z
N MET A 1 -34.68 22.88 17.25
CA MET A 1 -34.20 22.37 18.57
C MET A 1 -32.69 22.50 18.62
N GLY A 2 -32.13 23.10 19.67
CA GLY A 2 -30.68 23.30 19.84
C GLY A 2 -30.29 23.24 21.32
N SER A 3 -29.00 23.38 21.60
CA SER A 3 -28.42 23.29 22.96
C SER A 3 -28.59 21.94 23.69
N LYS A 4 -27.77 20.95 23.29
CA LYS A 4 -27.33 19.85 24.19
C LYS A 4 -25.92 19.33 23.89
N TRP A 5 -25.45 19.43 22.63
CA TRP A 5 -24.13 18.94 22.20
C TRP A 5 -22.91 19.79 22.62
N ARG A 6 -23.07 21.00 23.16
CA ARG A 6 -21.93 21.84 23.62
C ARG A 6 -21.28 21.40 24.94
N LYS A 7 -21.81 20.41 25.66
CA LYS A 7 -21.29 20.00 26.99
C LYS A 7 -20.41 18.74 27.03
N VAL A 8 -20.20 18.05 25.90
CA VAL A 8 -19.35 16.84 25.86
C VAL A 8 -17.90 17.16 25.46
N LYS A 9 -17.65 18.24 24.72
CA LYS A 9 -16.32 18.59 24.18
C LYS A 9 -15.43 19.40 25.15
N LEU A 10 -15.67 19.28 26.46
CA LEU A 10 -15.00 20.07 27.52
C LEU A 10 -14.50 19.20 28.69
N ALA A 11 -14.47 17.88 28.51
CA ALA A 11 -14.05 16.91 29.53
C ALA A 11 -13.22 15.77 28.91
N PHE A 12 -12.02 16.08 28.42
CA PHE A 12 -10.85 15.19 28.35
C PHE A 12 -9.61 16.02 27.96
N GLY A 13 -9.10 16.80 28.91
CA GLY A 13 -7.92 17.65 28.71
C GLY A 13 -7.17 17.90 30.02
N LEU A 14 -5.89 17.51 30.03
CA LEU A 14 -4.85 17.94 30.98
C LEU A 14 -5.11 17.70 32.48
N ASN A 15 -4.77 16.49 32.94
CA ASN A 15 -4.39 16.28 34.34
C ASN A 15 -3.02 16.93 34.61
N LEU A 16 -2.96 17.97 35.44
CA LEU A 16 -1.86 18.21 36.39
C LEU A 16 -2.25 19.33 37.38
N CYS A 17 -1.93 19.14 38.67
CA CYS A 17 -2.34 20.07 39.73
C CYS A 17 -1.22 21.06 40.07
N VAL A 18 -1.56 22.35 40.17
CA VAL A 18 -0.78 23.35 40.93
C VAL A 18 -1.75 24.11 41.83
N TYR A 19 -1.34 24.32 43.08
CA TYR A 19 -2.13 24.96 44.14
C TYR A 19 -1.79 26.46 44.23
N THR A 20 -2.79 27.32 44.32
CA THR A 20 -2.64 28.75 44.63
C THR A 20 -3.70 29.21 45.65
N PRO A 21 -3.37 30.15 46.56
CA PRO A 21 -4.27 30.62 47.62
C PRO A 21 -5.21 31.76 47.17
N ARG A 22 -5.92 32.36 48.13
CA ARG A 22 -7.28 32.91 47.96
C ARG A 22 -7.36 34.45 48.12
N ASN A 23 -8.09 35.07 47.18
CA ASN A 23 -8.85 36.34 47.20
C ASN A 23 -8.40 37.54 48.08
N HIS A 24 -8.33 38.74 47.49
CA HIS A 24 -9.11 39.96 47.82
C HIS A 24 -8.95 40.92 46.60
N VAL A 25 -9.99 41.35 45.87
CA VAL A 25 -11.11 42.29 46.17
C VAL A 25 -10.73 43.76 45.96
N ALA A 26 -11.63 44.51 45.31
CA ALA A 26 -11.58 45.93 44.90
C ALA A 26 -10.64 46.25 43.71
N ASP A 27 -10.90 47.26 42.88
CA ASP A 27 -12.15 47.81 42.28
C ASP A 27 -11.73 48.94 41.29
N ASN A 28 -12.65 49.38 40.42
CA ASN A 28 -12.63 50.60 39.60
C ASN A 28 -11.63 50.78 38.43
N ASP A 29 -12.22 50.85 37.22
CA ASP A 29 -12.25 52.00 36.29
C ASP A 29 -11.03 52.46 35.42
N ASP A 30 -11.36 52.55 34.13
CA ASP A 30 -11.05 53.57 33.10
C ASP A 30 -9.67 53.75 32.40
N GLU A 31 -9.78 53.60 31.06
CA GLU A 31 -9.26 54.41 29.94
C GLU A 31 -7.76 54.76 29.76
N ASP A 32 -7.15 54.00 28.84
CA ASP A 32 -6.74 54.47 27.49
C ASP A 32 -5.32 55.08 27.23
N ASP A 33 -5.05 55.14 25.92
CA ASP A 33 -3.94 55.70 25.14
C ASP A 33 -2.60 54.93 25.14
N SER A 34 -1.83 55.17 24.09
CA SER A 34 -0.63 54.40 23.70
C SER A 34 0.60 55.31 23.52
N PRO A 35 1.45 55.23 22.47
CA PRO A 35 2.90 55.14 22.70
C PRO A 35 3.61 56.37 22.04
N PRO A 36 4.86 56.35 21.54
CA PRO A 36 6.01 55.43 21.67
C PRO A 36 7.28 56.27 22.08
N PRO A 37 8.46 56.25 21.41
CA PRO A 37 9.30 55.16 20.87
C PRO A 37 10.76 55.16 21.39
N SER A 38 11.53 54.11 21.02
CA SER A 38 12.99 54.15 20.79
C SER A 38 13.91 54.31 22.04
N GLU A 39 15.25 54.07 22.00
CA GLU A 39 16.17 53.70 20.91
C GLU A 39 17.12 52.53 21.26
N ARG A 40 17.39 51.69 20.24
CA ARG A 40 18.68 51.11 19.78
C ARG A 40 19.85 50.76 20.74
N ARG A 41 20.49 49.63 20.39
CA ARG A 41 21.96 49.33 20.40
C ARG A 41 22.65 49.15 21.76
N SER A 42 23.81 48.48 21.84
CA SER A 42 24.40 47.36 21.07
C SER A 42 25.74 46.98 21.73
N ASP A 43 26.16 45.71 21.60
CA ASP A 43 27.56 45.24 21.70
C ASP A 43 28.27 45.43 23.07
N ALA A 44 29.41 44.78 23.35
CA ALA A 44 29.80 43.40 23.06
C ALA A 44 30.96 42.96 24.00
N ALA A 45 31.18 41.65 24.07
CA ALA A 45 32.47 40.97 24.28
C ALA A 45 33.31 41.22 25.56
N LEU A 46 33.43 40.13 26.34
CA LEU A 46 34.69 39.54 26.86
C LEU A 46 35.58 40.34 27.83
N LEU A 47 35.86 39.74 29.00
CA LEU A 47 37.14 39.07 29.29
C LEU A 47 37.04 38.21 30.56
N SER A 48 37.99 37.29 30.77
CA SER A 48 37.96 36.27 31.85
C SER A 48 39.21 36.36 32.77
N PRO A 49 39.49 35.39 33.69
CA PRO A 49 39.62 35.66 35.13
C PRO A 49 41.09 35.67 35.63
N PRO A 50 41.33 35.76 36.95
CA PRO A 50 41.59 34.52 37.72
C PRO A 50 41.12 34.60 39.20
N GLY A 51 41.52 33.64 40.06
CA GLY A 51 41.73 33.96 41.49
C GLY A 51 41.03 33.15 42.59
N ASP A 52 41.12 31.82 42.53
CA ASP A 52 41.43 30.92 43.66
C ASP A 52 40.85 31.07 45.11
N TRP A 53 40.29 29.93 45.55
CA TRP A 53 40.36 29.29 46.88
C TRP A 53 39.29 29.55 47.95
N THR A 54 39.08 28.50 48.75
CA THR A 54 38.04 28.35 49.78
C THR A 54 38.70 27.98 51.12
N SER A 55 37.92 27.96 52.21
CA SER A 55 38.34 27.35 53.47
C SER A 55 37.15 26.71 54.19
N ALA A 56 37.38 25.53 54.78
CA ALA A 56 36.43 24.79 55.62
C ALA A 56 36.69 25.13 57.12
N PRO A 57 36.57 24.27 58.17
CA PRO A 57 36.57 22.79 58.31
C PRO A 57 35.15 22.34 58.80
N PRO A 58 34.87 21.45 59.80
CA PRO A 58 35.68 20.43 60.47
C PRO A 58 35.03 19.05 60.77
N THR A 59 35.83 17.99 60.58
CA THR A 59 35.93 16.78 61.47
C THR A 59 34.77 15.77 61.60
N PRO A 60 35.03 14.53 62.13
CA PRO A 60 36.32 13.90 62.45
C PRO A 60 36.63 12.62 61.64
N SER A 61 37.84 12.09 61.85
CA SER A 61 38.42 10.91 61.17
C SER A 61 39.16 10.01 62.15
N SER A 62 39.27 8.69 61.90
CA SER A 62 40.41 7.84 62.33
C SER A 62 40.17 6.35 62.01
N ASN A 63 41.18 5.50 61.84
CA ASN A 63 42.42 5.68 61.06
C ASN A 63 42.95 4.29 60.62
N ARG A 64 43.93 4.23 59.70
CA ARG A 64 44.48 2.98 59.13
C ARG A 64 46.02 3.00 59.10
N LEU A 65 46.66 1.84 59.16
CA LEU A 65 48.08 1.68 58.80
C LEU A 65 48.28 0.67 57.65
N SER A 66 49.48 0.66 57.06
CA SER A 66 49.66 0.47 55.60
C SER A 66 51.06 0.00 55.17
N LEU A 67 51.12 -0.52 53.93
CA LEU A 67 52.23 -0.87 53.00
C LEU A 67 51.91 -2.25 52.37
N SER A 68 52.29 -2.63 51.14
CA SER A 68 52.64 -1.94 49.87
C SER A 68 52.61 -3.01 48.73
N LYS A 69 52.66 -2.75 47.41
CA LYS A 69 52.93 -1.55 46.59
C LYS A 69 51.85 -1.33 45.50
N SER A 70 52.13 -0.36 44.63
CA SER A 70 51.46 0.17 43.44
C SER A 70 51.48 -0.70 42.17
N LEU A 71 50.41 -0.62 41.33
CA LEU A 71 50.42 0.17 40.07
C LEU A 71 49.01 0.39 39.47
N SER A 72 48.88 1.41 38.60
CA SER A 72 47.80 1.70 37.62
C SER A 72 46.31 1.48 38.01
N ARG A 73 45.54 2.57 38.07
CA ARG A 73 44.09 2.58 38.41
C ARG A 73 43.29 3.41 37.39
N SER A 74 42.63 2.78 36.42
CA SER A 74 41.67 3.46 35.53
C SER A 74 40.23 3.30 36.07
N SER A 75 39.45 4.39 36.02
CA SER A 75 38.08 4.41 36.54
C SER A 75 37.06 4.16 35.42
N SER A 76 36.83 2.90 35.07
CA SER A 76 35.86 2.52 34.04
C SER A 76 34.43 2.90 34.44
N LYS A 77 33.83 3.84 33.71
CA LYS A 77 32.41 4.19 33.82
C LYS A 77 31.58 2.99 33.33
N LYS A 78 30.97 2.23 34.24
CA LYS A 78 30.12 1.10 33.86
C LYS A 78 28.83 1.59 33.17
N THR A 79 28.58 1.13 31.95
CA THR A 79 27.35 1.36 31.19
C THR A 79 26.46 0.11 31.19
N CYS A 80 25.14 0.30 31.17
CA CYS A 80 24.17 -0.81 31.11
C CYS A 80 24.12 -1.35 29.68
N SER A 81 24.49 -2.62 29.45
CA SER A 81 24.58 -3.18 28.09
C SER A 81 23.24 -3.45 27.39
N ILE A 82 22.11 -3.00 27.96
CA ILE A 82 20.76 -3.12 27.37
C ILE A 82 20.26 -1.76 26.86
N CYS A 83 20.57 -0.67 27.54
CA CYS A 83 20.14 0.70 27.17
C CYS A 83 21.29 1.70 27.00
N LEU A 84 22.55 1.22 27.09
CA LEU A 84 23.82 1.93 26.93
C LEU A 84 24.10 3.11 27.89
N ALA A 85 23.10 3.55 28.67
CA ALA A 85 23.23 4.60 29.68
C ALA A 85 24.20 4.25 30.84
N THR A 86 24.74 5.28 31.50
CA THR A 86 25.74 5.13 32.58
C THR A 86 25.10 4.70 33.90
N MET A 87 25.60 3.63 34.52
CA MET A 87 25.11 3.11 35.80
C MET A 87 25.76 3.86 36.97
N ARG A 88 25.29 5.07 37.28
CA ARG A 88 25.70 5.80 38.49
C ARG A 88 24.89 5.33 39.70
N ARG A 89 25.52 5.25 40.87
CA ARG A 89 24.81 5.12 42.15
C ARG A 89 24.32 6.52 42.58
N GLY A 90 23.06 6.83 42.31
CA GLY A 90 22.43 8.09 42.70
C GLY A 90 21.16 8.43 41.92
N ASP A 91 21.11 8.06 40.64
CA ASP A 91 20.12 8.54 39.66
C ASP A 91 18.74 7.85 39.76
N GLY A 92 18.30 7.47 40.97
CA GLY A 92 16.99 6.84 41.26
C GLY A 92 16.79 5.41 40.73
N GLN A 93 17.58 4.95 39.76
CA GLN A 93 17.44 3.63 39.15
C GLN A 93 18.17 2.54 39.95
N ALA A 94 17.43 1.50 40.35
CA ALA A 94 18.01 0.31 40.96
C ALA A 94 18.93 -0.43 39.97
N ILE A 95 20.10 -0.88 40.44
CA ILE A 95 21.09 -1.62 39.65
C ILE A 95 21.06 -3.09 40.07
N PHE A 96 20.77 -3.98 39.13
CA PHE A 96 20.91 -5.43 39.31
C PHE A 96 22.32 -5.85 38.90
N THR A 97 23.06 -6.50 39.79
CA THR A 97 24.30 -7.21 39.43
C THR A 97 24.02 -8.70 39.48
N ALA A 98 24.15 -9.36 38.34
CA ALA A 98 23.90 -10.79 38.19
C ALA A 98 25.04 -11.65 38.77
N GLU A 99 24.75 -12.93 39.02
CA GLU A 99 25.73 -13.95 39.45
C GLU A 99 27.01 -13.94 38.62
N CYS A 100 26.89 -13.75 37.31
CA CYS A 100 27.99 -13.63 36.36
C CYS A 100 28.72 -12.26 36.39
N SER A 101 28.63 -11.49 37.48
CA SER A 101 29.25 -10.18 37.72
C SER A 101 28.92 -9.04 36.74
N HIS A 102 27.99 -9.26 35.81
CA HIS A 102 27.48 -8.25 34.89
C HIS A 102 26.40 -7.41 35.57
N SER A 103 26.39 -6.09 35.31
CA SER A 103 25.46 -5.15 35.94
C SER A 103 24.54 -4.49 34.91
N PHE A 104 23.29 -4.28 35.29
CA PHE A 104 22.22 -3.73 34.47
C PHE A 104 21.32 -2.81 35.31
N HIS A 105 20.56 -1.91 34.68
CA HIS A 105 19.41 -1.28 35.34
C HIS A 105 18.31 -2.33 35.56
N PHE A 106 17.72 -2.35 36.75
CA PHE A 106 16.74 -3.36 37.18
C PHE A 106 15.53 -3.44 36.23
N HIS A 107 15.01 -2.30 35.77
CA HIS A 107 13.91 -2.26 34.80
C HIS A 107 14.28 -2.91 33.46
N CYS A 108 15.46 -2.62 32.93
CA CYS A 108 15.94 -3.17 31.65
C CYS A 108 16.03 -4.70 31.67
N ILE A 109 16.47 -5.27 32.80
CA ILE A 109 16.59 -6.73 32.92
C ILE A 109 15.28 -7.41 33.36
N ALA A 110 14.46 -6.76 34.19
CA ALA A 110 13.12 -7.26 34.55
C ALA A 110 12.22 -7.43 33.32
N SER A 111 12.36 -6.56 32.30
CA SER A 111 11.68 -6.74 31.01
C SER A 111 12.14 -8.01 30.28
N ASN A 112 13.45 -8.24 30.18
CA ASN A 112 13.98 -9.45 29.52
C ASN A 112 13.56 -10.76 30.24
N VAL A 113 13.57 -10.74 31.58
CA VAL A 113 13.14 -11.88 32.42
C VAL A 113 11.64 -12.15 32.28
N LYS A 114 10.79 -11.11 32.17
CA LYS A 114 9.34 -11.26 31.91
C LYS A 114 9.02 -11.99 30.60
N HIS A 115 9.94 -11.98 29.63
CA HIS A 115 9.82 -12.72 28.37
C HIS A 115 10.49 -14.11 28.40
N GLY A 116 10.79 -14.64 29.60
CA GLY A 116 11.33 -15.99 29.82
C GLY A 116 12.85 -16.13 29.74
N ASN A 117 13.58 -15.06 29.41
CA ASN A 117 15.04 -15.12 29.21
C ASN A 117 15.83 -15.04 30.52
N GLN A 118 15.95 -16.17 31.23
CA GLN A 118 16.81 -16.33 32.42
C GLN A 118 18.31 -16.45 32.08
N ILE A 119 18.77 -15.72 31.06
CA ILE A 119 20.11 -15.81 30.47
C ILE A 119 20.72 -14.41 30.39
N CYS A 120 21.96 -14.27 30.87
CA CYS A 120 22.72 -13.04 30.79
C CYS A 120 22.89 -12.58 29.32
N PRO A 121 22.43 -11.36 28.94
CA PRO A 121 22.58 -10.86 27.57
C PRO A 121 24.04 -10.75 27.08
N VAL A 122 25.00 -10.59 28.00
CA VAL A 122 26.41 -10.35 27.65
C VAL A 122 27.20 -11.65 27.54
N CYS A 123 27.12 -12.52 28.54
CA CYS A 123 27.98 -13.72 28.64
C CYS A 123 27.21 -15.06 28.55
N ARG A 124 25.89 -15.02 28.30
CA ARG A 124 25.00 -16.19 28.15
C ARG A 124 24.97 -17.18 29.32
N ALA A 125 25.49 -16.80 30.49
CA ALA A 125 25.33 -17.56 31.73
C ALA A 125 23.83 -17.60 32.12
N LYS A 126 23.32 -18.79 32.47
CA LYS A 126 22.00 -18.95 33.09
C LYS A 126 22.05 -18.44 34.53
N TRP A 127 20.99 -17.79 34.99
CA TRP A 127 20.84 -17.38 36.38
C TRP A 127 19.95 -18.36 37.15
N LYS A 128 20.23 -18.53 38.43
CA LYS A 128 19.53 -19.45 39.34
C LYS A 128 18.53 -18.72 40.23
N GLU A 129 18.83 -17.48 40.64
CA GLU A 129 17.93 -16.69 41.48
C GLU A 129 17.69 -15.28 40.93
N ILE A 130 16.44 -14.82 40.99
CA ILE A 130 16.00 -13.49 40.58
C ILE A 130 14.95 -13.01 41.60
N PRO A 131 15.16 -11.91 42.35
CA PRO A 131 14.22 -11.49 43.40
C PRO A 131 12.83 -11.06 42.89
N LEU A 132 11.86 -11.96 43.07
CA LEU A 132 10.40 -11.77 43.22
C LEU A 132 9.62 -10.98 42.15
N GLN A 133 8.74 -11.71 41.46
CA GLN A 133 7.38 -11.24 41.15
C GLN A 133 6.42 -11.64 42.29
N GLY A 134 5.27 -10.97 42.37
CA GLY A 134 4.06 -11.53 42.99
C GLY A 134 2.90 -10.53 43.03
N PRO A 135 1.63 -10.98 43.21
CA PRO A 135 1.13 -12.35 43.06
C PRO A 135 -0.05 -12.50 42.07
N THR A 136 -0.21 -13.72 41.53
CA THR A 136 -1.47 -14.39 41.11
C THR A 136 -2.51 -13.68 40.22
N LEU A 137 -2.88 -14.34 39.12
CA LEU A 137 -4.09 -15.19 39.08
C LEU A 137 -3.89 -16.36 38.08
N GLU A 138 -4.54 -17.49 38.34
CA GLU A 138 -4.39 -18.83 37.73
C GLU A 138 -5.82 -19.45 37.61
N PRO A 139 -6.12 -20.70 37.13
CA PRO A 139 -5.33 -21.81 36.53
C PRO A 139 -6.06 -22.38 35.26
N PRO A 140 -6.16 -23.70 34.88
CA PRO A 140 -5.42 -24.92 35.27
C PRO A 140 -5.08 -25.97 34.15
N MET A 141 -4.25 -26.98 34.55
CA MET A 141 -4.09 -28.36 33.99
C MET A 141 -3.40 -28.55 32.61
N GLY A 142 -2.69 -29.67 32.34
CA GLY A 142 -2.56 -30.95 33.07
C GLY A 142 -1.18 -31.67 32.93
N ARG A 143 -1.07 -32.94 33.37
CA ARG A 143 0.19 -33.64 33.72
C ARG A 143 0.68 -34.73 32.74
N ALA A 144 2.01 -34.86 32.53
CA ALA A 144 2.81 -36.12 32.51
C ALA A 144 4.33 -35.78 32.38
N ARG A 145 5.22 -36.07 33.35
CA ARG A 145 5.92 -37.34 33.70
C ARG A 145 6.91 -37.91 32.65
N ILE A 146 8.23 -37.83 32.92
CA ILE A 146 9.24 -38.93 33.00
C ILE A 146 10.68 -38.36 33.19
N ASN A 147 11.57 -39.13 33.85
CA ASN A 147 13.00 -38.86 34.19
C ASN A 147 13.96 -39.26 33.04
N PRO A 148 15.32 -39.15 33.14
CA PRO A 148 16.23 -38.60 34.18
C PRO A 148 17.04 -37.38 33.69
N VAL A 149 17.64 -36.51 34.52
CA VAL A 149 18.79 -36.66 35.45
C VAL A 149 20.11 -37.07 34.76
N ASP A 150 21.08 -36.17 34.83
CA ASP A 150 22.51 -36.39 34.54
C ASP A 150 23.29 -36.35 35.86
N TRP A 151 24.38 -37.11 35.99
CA TRP A 151 25.27 -37.12 37.17
C TRP A 151 26.71 -37.47 36.79
N HIS A 152 27.66 -36.74 37.37
CA HIS A 152 29.09 -36.91 37.14
C HIS A 152 29.83 -37.51 38.36
N GLN A 153 30.81 -38.37 38.03
CA GLN A 153 32.08 -38.64 38.74
C GLN A 153 32.14 -39.60 39.96
N ASN A 154 33.06 -40.57 39.80
CA ASN A 154 33.95 -41.23 40.77
C ASN A 154 33.31 -42.09 41.89
N ASN A 155 33.72 -43.35 42.10
CA ASN A 155 35.09 -43.69 42.53
C ASN A 155 35.51 -45.19 42.33
N ASP A 156 36.81 -45.42 42.12
CA ASP A 156 37.70 -46.60 42.38
C ASP A 156 37.36 -48.10 42.12
N PHE A 157 38.46 -48.86 41.93
CA PHE A 157 38.71 -50.33 41.98
C PHE A 157 38.57 -51.26 40.73
N MET A 158 39.76 -51.61 40.19
CA MET A 158 40.25 -52.94 39.74
C MET A 158 39.67 -53.71 38.52
N THR A 159 40.54 -53.90 37.50
CA THR A 159 40.78 -55.11 36.65
C THR A 159 39.59 -55.86 35.99
N VAL A 160 39.56 -56.20 34.68
CA VAL A 160 40.58 -56.88 33.85
C VAL A 160 40.42 -56.56 32.33
N VAL A 161 41.56 -56.48 31.64
CA VAL A 161 41.85 -56.59 30.17
C VAL A 161 40.73 -57.00 29.20
N ARG A 162 40.48 -56.16 28.16
CA ARG A 162 40.48 -56.54 26.73
C ARG A 162 40.67 -55.31 25.80
N ARG A 163 41.38 -55.48 24.68
CA ARG A 163 41.67 -54.42 23.69
C ARG A 163 40.64 -54.35 22.55
N LEU A 164 40.28 -53.14 22.11
CA LEU A 164 39.80 -52.84 20.75
C LEU A 164 40.40 -51.49 20.26
N PRO A 165 40.41 -51.19 18.94
CA PRO A 165 41.26 -50.14 18.35
C PRO A 165 40.62 -48.74 18.30
N PRO A 166 41.41 -47.67 18.03
CA PRO A 166 40.89 -46.31 17.85
C PRO A 166 40.06 -46.15 16.56
N PRO A 167 39.12 -45.19 16.50
CA PRO A 167 38.26 -44.97 15.35
C PRO A 167 39.05 -44.43 14.15
N ARG A 168 38.79 -45.01 12.97
CA ARG A 168 39.29 -44.50 11.68
C ARG A 168 38.47 -43.30 11.21
N SER A 169 39.11 -42.37 10.52
CA SER A 169 38.44 -41.34 9.73
C SER A 169 37.69 -41.96 8.54
N ASN A 170 36.40 -41.64 8.37
CA ASN A 170 35.88 -41.34 7.03
C ASN A 170 34.47 -40.69 7.02
N SER A 171 34.40 -39.55 6.33
CA SER A 171 33.36 -39.08 5.40
C SER A 171 31.86 -39.01 5.76
N ALA A 172 31.20 -38.06 5.09
CA ALA A 172 29.76 -37.96 4.82
C ALA A 172 28.77 -37.87 6.00
N ARG A 173 28.53 -36.64 6.47
CA ARG A 173 27.18 -36.01 6.49
C ARG A 173 27.23 -34.53 6.92
N ASN A 174 27.78 -33.66 6.06
CA ASN A 174 27.46 -32.24 6.14
C ASN A 174 26.05 -32.03 5.57
N VAL A 175 25.11 -31.57 6.41
CA VAL A 175 23.80 -31.09 5.93
C VAL A 175 24.00 -29.67 5.42
N ALA A 176 24.19 -29.52 4.11
CA ALA A 176 24.27 -28.21 3.47
C ALA A 176 22.88 -27.53 3.44
N PRO A 177 22.81 -26.19 3.54
CA PRO A 177 21.57 -25.46 3.31
C PRO A 177 21.14 -25.59 1.84
N LEU A 178 19.93 -26.09 1.59
CA LEU A 178 19.47 -26.55 0.26
C LEU A 178 19.26 -25.45 -0.81
N PHE A 179 19.57 -24.19 -0.53
CA PHE A 179 19.30 -23.04 -1.42
C PHE A 179 20.49 -22.07 -1.53
N GLN A 180 21.62 -22.55 -2.07
CA GLN A 180 22.74 -21.71 -2.53
C GLN A 180 23.31 -22.22 -3.87
N ALA A 181 22.45 -22.35 -4.87
CA ALA A 181 22.89 -22.33 -6.27
C ALA A 181 23.08 -20.86 -6.71
N PRO A 182 24.08 -20.52 -7.54
CA PRO A 182 24.13 -19.22 -8.20
C PRO A 182 22.93 -19.08 -9.17
N ASP A 183 22.39 -17.87 -9.29
CA ASP A 183 21.32 -17.59 -10.27
C ASP A 183 21.83 -17.93 -11.70
N PRO A 184 21.03 -18.64 -12.53
CA PRO A 184 21.44 -18.98 -13.88
C PRO A 184 21.56 -17.73 -14.78
N ALA A 185 22.36 -17.84 -15.83
CA ALA A 185 22.59 -16.74 -16.78
C ALA A 185 21.34 -16.35 -17.58
N ILE A 186 20.30 -17.21 -17.62
CA ILE A 186 18.98 -17.01 -18.24
C ILE A 186 17.96 -17.66 -17.30
N PHE A 187 16.82 -17.01 -17.05
CA PHE A 187 15.72 -17.51 -16.19
C PHE A 187 14.64 -18.27 -16.98
N ASN A 188 15.07 -19.16 -17.89
CA ASN A 188 14.21 -19.98 -18.75
C ASN A 188 13.94 -21.39 -18.18
N ASP A 189 14.06 -21.54 -16.87
CA ASP A 189 13.73 -22.75 -16.09
C ASP A 189 12.24 -22.80 -15.69
N ASP A 190 11.36 -22.18 -16.49
CA ASP A 190 9.92 -22.23 -16.32
C ASP A 190 9.31 -23.56 -16.80
N GLU A 191 8.28 -24.01 -16.06
CA GLU A 191 7.53 -25.24 -16.35
C GLU A 191 6.77 -25.09 -17.68
N SER A 192 6.69 -26.19 -18.45
CA SER A 192 5.88 -26.22 -19.68
C SER A 192 4.42 -25.90 -19.37
N LEU A 193 3.80 -25.07 -20.21
CA LEU A 193 2.35 -24.91 -20.22
C LEU A 193 1.73 -26.08 -20.99
N ASP A 194 1.75 -27.26 -20.37
CA ASP A 194 1.20 -28.48 -20.96
C ASP A 194 -0.23 -28.23 -21.44
N HIS A 195 -0.46 -28.41 -22.74
CA HIS A 195 -1.73 -28.16 -23.41
C HIS A 195 -2.74 -29.29 -23.18
N GLU A 196 -2.93 -29.70 -21.92
CA GLU A 196 -4.05 -30.55 -21.50
C GLU A 196 -5.35 -29.72 -21.49
N ILE A 197 -5.80 -29.35 -22.69
CA ILE A 197 -7.23 -29.22 -22.95
C ILE A 197 -7.77 -30.64 -22.92
N ASP A 198 -8.16 -31.10 -21.73
CA ASP A 198 -8.88 -32.36 -21.50
C ASP A 198 -10.21 -32.28 -22.27
N SER A 199 -10.20 -32.75 -23.51
CA SER A 199 -11.22 -32.43 -24.51
C SER A 199 -12.48 -33.26 -24.27
N PRO A 200 -13.59 -32.65 -23.80
CA PRO A 200 -14.84 -33.37 -23.68
C PRO A 200 -15.45 -33.44 -25.07
N GLU A 201 -15.22 -34.55 -25.79
CA GLU A 201 -15.96 -34.88 -27.02
C GLU A 201 -17.45 -35.11 -26.68
N LYS A 202 -18.17 -34.00 -26.52
CA LYS A 202 -19.62 -33.93 -26.46
C LYS A 202 -20.07 -32.87 -27.43
N SER A 203 -20.53 -33.35 -28.57
CA SER A 203 -21.17 -32.61 -29.64
C SER A 203 -22.46 -31.95 -29.16
N PHE A 204 -22.32 -30.81 -28.48
CA PHE A 204 -23.43 -29.88 -28.27
C PHE A 204 -23.83 -29.31 -29.63
N SER A 205 -24.98 -29.75 -30.13
CA SER A 205 -25.52 -29.29 -31.40
C SER A 205 -25.81 -27.80 -31.35
N SER A 206 -25.48 -27.10 -32.43
CA SER A 206 -25.69 -25.67 -32.63
C SER A 206 -27.18 -25.34 -32.75
N LYS A 207 -27.88 -25.29 -31.62
CA LYS A 207 -29.10 -24.50 -31.50
C LYS A 207 -28.72 -23.03 -31.38
N SER A 208 -29.22 -22.22 -32.31
CA SER A 208 -29.09 -20.77 -32.28
C SER A 208 -29.76 -20.21 -31.04
N ILE A 209 -28.95 -19.88 -30.02
CA ILE A 209 -29.35 -19.00 -28.93
C ILE A 209 -29.31 -17.57 -29.48
N SER A 210 -30.28 -16.75 -29.07
CA SER A 210 -30.52 -15.39 -29.57
C SER A 210 -29.35 -14.45 -29.40
N ASP A 211 -29.18 -13.50 -30.34
CA ASP A 211 -28.09 -12.52 -30.44
C ASP A 211 -27.87 -11.59 -29.21
N GLY A 212 -28.70 -11.69 -28.16
CA GLY A 212 -28.61 -10.86 -26.95
C GLY A 212 -27.68 -11.37 -25.84
N GLU A 213 -27.09 -12.57 -25.96
CA GLU A 213 -26.21 -13.12 -24.91
C GLU A 213 -24.71 -12.86 -25.16
N ASP A 214 -24.30 -12.67 -26.42
CA ASP A 214 -22.90 -12.43 -26.81
C ASP A 214 -22.44 -10.98 -26.57
N ASP A 215 -23.37 -10.01 -26.57
CA ASP A 215 -23.05 -8.60 -26.36
C ASP A 215 -22.59 -8.31 -24.92
N ARG A 216 -23.04 -9.11 -23.95
CA ARG A 216 -22.73 -8.97 -22.51
C ARG A 216 -21.28 -9.38 -22.14
N ARG A 217 -20.46 -9.76 -23.12
CA ARG A 217 -19.03 -10.07 -22.97
C ARG A 217 -18.10 -9.03 -23.60
N LYS A 218 -18.65 -7.94 -24.13
CA LYS A 218 -17.90 -6.92 -24.87
C LYS A 218 -17.70 -5.67 -24.01
N VAL A 219 -16.70 -4.86 -24.35
CA VAL A 219 -16.48 -3.56 -23.70
C VAL A 219 -17.59 -2.61 -24.11
N THR A 220 -18.35 -2.09 -23.15
CA THR A 220 -19.39 -1.09 -23.43
C THR A 220 -18.72 0.26 -23.64
N VAL A 221 -19.12 0.97 -24.70
CA VAL A 221 -18.61 2.30 -25.06
C VAL A 221 -19.76 3.31 -25.04
N MET A 222 -19.77 4.19 -24.04
CA MET A 222 -20.80 5.22 -23.84
C MET A 222 -20.22 6.62 -24.01
N THR A 223 -21.04 7.57 -24.44
CA THR A 223 -20.63 8.95 -24.71
C THR A 223 -21.68 9.93 -24.21
N TYR A 224 -21.24 10.96 -23.50
CA TYR A 224 -22.08 12.00 -22.90
C TYR A 224 -21.58 13.38 -23.33
N THR A 225 -22.46 14.25 -23.78
CA THR A 225 -22.11 15.62 -24.20
C THR A 225 -22.30 16.60 -23.04
N GLU A 226 -21.54 17.69 -23.02
CA GLU A 226 -21.59 18.69 -21.93
C GLU A 226 -23.01 19.24 -21.70
N VAL A 227 -23.70 19.55 -22.80
CA VAL A 227 -25.16 19.74 -22.87
C VAL A 227 -25.72 18.96 -24.08
N PRO A 228 -27.00 18.57 -24.11
CA PRO A 228 -27.58 17.82 -25.23
C PRO A 228 -27.89 18.69 -26.45
N ALA A 229 -28.23 19.98 -26.26
CA ALA A 229 -28.52 20.91 -27.35
C ALA A 229 -27.64 22.17 -27.33
N ILE A 230 -27.39 22.74 -28.52
CA ILE A 230 -26.67 24.00 -28.72
C ILE A 230 -27.42 24.86 -29.74
N ALA A 231 -27.46 26.18 -29.56
CA ALA A 231 -28.10 27.05 -30.54
C ALA A 231 -27.37 27.03 -31.90
N LYS A 232 -28.12 27.08 -33.00
CA LYS A 232 -27.59 27.11 -34.38
C LYS A 232 -26.58 28.23 -34.63
N SER A 233 -26.78 29.38 -33.99
CA SER A 233 -25.95 30.58 -34.14
C SER A 233 -24.70 30.61 -33.26
N SER A 234 -24.61 29.75 -32.24
CA SER A 234 -23.46 29.73 -31.32
C SER A 234 -22.33 28.81 -31.81
N THR A 235 -21.12 29.34 -31.80
CA THR A 235 -19.86 28.59 -31.83
C THR A 235 -19.42 28.24 -30.41
N SER A 236 -18.69 27.14 -30.23
CA SER A 236 -17.88 26.89 -29.04
C SER A 236 -16.51 26.38 -29.46
N ASP A 237 -15.44 26.97 -28.93
CA ASP A 237 -14.06 26.56 -29.25
C ASP A 237 -13.58 25.36 -28.41
N SER A 238 -14.29 25.03 -27.32
CA SER A 238 -13.98 23.94 -26.41
C SER A 238 -15.24 23.39 -25.75
N PHE A 239 -16.05 22.66 -26.51
CA PHE A 239 -17.16 21.87 -26.00
C PHE A 239 -16.69 20.50 -25.52
N THR A 240 -17.11 20.07 -24.33
CA THR A 240 -16.69 18.78 -23.76
C THR A 240 -17.58 17.63 -24.23
N VAL A 241 -16.95 16.49 -24.53
CA VAL A 241 -17.61 15.18 -24.55
C VAL A 241 -16.88 14.26 -23.56
N LEU A 242 -17.63 13.56 -22.73
CA LEU A 242 -17.14 12.44 -21.94
C LEU A 242 -17.25 11.17 -22.78
N LEU A 243 -16.13 10.47 -22.92
CA LEU A 243 -16.07 9.08 -23.34
C LEU A 243 -15.95 8.19 -22.09
N HIS A 244 -16.91 7.30 -21.91
CA HIS A 244 -16.97 6.33 -20.82
C HIS A 244 -16.84 4.92 -21.38
N LEU A 245 -16.03 4.09 -20.71
CA LEU A 245 -15.83 2.69 -21.01
C LEU A 245 -16.15 1.84 -19.79
N GLU A 246 -16.78 0.69 -20.00
CA GLU A 246 -17.12 -0.27 -18.95
C GLU A 246 -16.69 -1.68 -19.44
N ALA A 247 -15.83 -2.34 -18.66
CA ALA A 247 -15.38 -3.70 -18.97
C ALA A 247 -16.45 -4.75 -18.62
N PRO A 248 -16.55 -5.85 -19.37
CA PRO A 248 -17.62 -6.83 -19.19
C PRO A 248 -17.65 -7.47 -17.80
N LEU A 249 -18.87 -7.74 -17.32
CA LEU A 249 -19.16 -8.37 -16.04
C LEU A 249 -18.56 -9.77 -15.93
N SER A 250 -17.92 -10.06 -14.79
CA SER A 250 -17.63 -11.44 -14.41
C SER A 250 -18.91 -12.15 -13.95
N ASN A 251 -19.22 -13.30 -14.57
CA ASN A 251 -20.50 -14.03 -14.43
C ASN A 251 -20.81 -14.61 -13.02
N SER A 252 -20.01 -14.29 -12.00
CA SER A 252 -20.19 -14.73 -10.60
C SER A 252 -21.57 -14.33 -10.03
N TRP A 253 -22.12 -13.18 -10.42
CA TRP A 253 -23.25 -12.54 -9.74
C TRP A 253 -24.65 -13.15 -10.00
N HIS A 254 -24.90 -13.77 -11.16
CA HIS A 254 -26.28 -14.15 -11.56
C HIS A 254 -26.80 -15.49 -10.99
N ASN A 255 -25.96 -16.32 -10.36
CA ASN A 255 -26.39 -17.62 -9.80
C ASN A 255 -26.85 -17.58 -8.34
N ALA A 256 -26.77 -16.42 -7.65
CA ALA A 256 -27.04 -16.32 -6.22
C ALA A 256 -28.54 -16.20 -5.84
N THR A 257 -29.42 -15.87 -6.79
CA THR A 257 -30.81 -15.46 -6.51
C THR A 257 -31.89 -16.49 -6.89
N ARG A 258 -31.51 -17.65 -7.45
CA ARG A 258 -32.46 -18.72 -7.78
C ARG A 258 -32.34 -19.88 -6.79
N SER A 259 -33.36 -20.02 -5.95
CA SER A 259 -33.36 -20.98 -4.83
C SER A 259 -33.41 -22.44 -5.30
N ASP A 260 -32.34 -23.19 -5.06
CA ASP A 260 -32.45 -24.63 -4.81
C ASP A 260 -31.31 -25.14 -3.92
N ALA A 261 -31.63 -26.06 -2.99
CA ALA A 261 -30.77 -26.36 -1.85
C ALA A 261 -29.74 -27.47 -2.13
N LYS A 262 -28.73 -27.17 -2.95
CA LYS A 262 -27.51 -28.00 -3.10
C LYS A 262 -26.26 -27.15 -2.94
N GLN A 263 -25.22 -27.72 -2.33
CA GLN A 263 -23.97 -27.02 -2.01
C GLN A 263 -23.37 -26.40 -3.29
N PRO A 264 -22.98 -25.12 -3.29
CA PRO A 264 -22.28 -24.53 -4.41
C PRO A 264 -20.89 -25.16 -4.51
N LYS A 265 -20.74 -26.13 -5.43
CA LYS A 265 -19.43 -26.37 -6.03
C LYS A 265 -19.03 -25.06 -6.69
N ILE A 266 -17.92 -24.47 -6.26
CA ILE A 266 -17.40 -23.24 -6.85
C ILE A 266 -16.93 -23.57 -8.26
N ALA A 267 -17.84 -23.45 -9.22
CA ALA A 267 -17.52 -23.42 -10.64
C ALA A 267 -16.76 -22.11 -10.89
N GLN A 268 -15.43 -22.17 -10.75
CA GLN A 268 -14.56 -21.04 -11.05
C GLN A 268 -14.84 -20.64 -12.50
N THR A 269 -15.38 -19.44 -12.69
CA THR A 269 -15.57 -18.87 -14.02
C THR A 269 -14.21 -18.83 -14.72
N PRO A 270 -14.10 -19.29 -15.98
CA PRO A 270 -12.83 -19.28 -16.69
C PRO A 270 -12.32 -17.85 -16.75
N ARG A 271 -11.09 -17.64 -16.28
CA ARG A 271 -10.39 -16.36 -16.30
C ARG A 271 -9.01 -16.54 -16.90
N ALA A 272 -8.42 -15.45 -17.35
CA ALA A 272 -7.04 -15.42 -17.79
C ALA A 272 -6.10 -15.96 -16.68
N PRO A 273 -5.19 -16.91 -16.98
CA PRO A 273 -4.10 -17.23 -16.08
C PRO A 273 -3.08 -16.09 -16.05
N VAL A 274 -2.43 -15.90 -14.91
CA VAL A 274 -1.54 -14.76 -14.63
C VAL A 274 -0.11 -15.23 -14.37
N ASP A 275 0.87 -14.54 -14.96
CA ASP A 275 2.25 -14.57 -14.48
C ASP A 275 2.47 -13.41 -13.50
N LEU A 276 2.79 -13.74 -12.25
CA LEU A 276 3.06 -12.78 -11.18
C LEU A 276 4.49 -12.90 -10.68
N VAL A 277 5.24 -11.80 -10.71
CA VAL A 277 6.57 -11.72 -10.07
C VAL A 277 6.48 -10.77 -8.87
N THR A 278 6.82 -11.28 -7.69
CA THR A 278 6.85 -10.48 -6.46
C THR A 278 8.28 -10.11 -6.11
N VAL A 279 8.52 -8.82 -5.86
CA VAL A 279 9.82 -8.22 -5.55
C VAL A 279 9.70 -7.64 -4.13
N LEU A 280 10.22 -8.39 -3.16
CA LEU A 280 9.94 -8.21 -1.74
C LEU A 280 11.18 -7.70 -1.00
N ASP A 281 11.07 -6.54 -0.34
CA ASP A 281 12.15 -6.05 0.50
C ASP A 281 12.29 -6.93 1.76
N VAL A 282 13.54 -7.29 2.06
CA VAL A 282 13.97 -7.96 3.28
C VAL A 282 15.24 -7.31 3.86
N SER A 283 15.38 -5.99 3.64
CA SER A 283 16.23 -5.07 4.39
C SER A 283 16.11 -5.21 5.92
N GLY A 284 17.03 -4.59 6.66
CA GLY A 284 17.02 -4.61 8.13
C GLY A 284 15.81 -3.91 8.77
N SER A 285 15.19 -2.93 8.09
CA SER A 285 14.00 -2.20 8.56
C SER A 285 12.76 -3.10 8.61
N MET A 286 12.65 -4.07 7.70
CA MET A 286 11.58 -5.07 7.67
C MET A 286 11.61 -6.08 8.85
N ALA A 287 12.57 -6.00 9.76
CA ALA A 287 12.67 -6.94 10.89
C ALA A 287 11.45 -6.91 11.83
N GLY A 288 11.14 -8.05 12.45
CA GLY A 288 10.06 -8.17 13.43
C GLY A 288 8.67 -8.30 12.80
N THR A 289 7.74 -7.42 13.18
CA THR A 289 6.33 -7.43 12.76
C THR A 289 6.17 -7.22 11.26
N LYS A 290 6.88 -6.23 10.68
CA LYS A 290 6.83 -5.89 9.24
C LYS A 290 6.97 -7.13 8.33
N LEU A 291 8.05 -7.91 8.48
CA LEU A 291 8.26 -9.16 7.72
C LEU A 291 7.28 -10.28 8.09
N ALA A 292 6.82 -10.39 9.34
CA ALA A 292 5.84 -11.40 9.72
C ALA A 292 4.49 -11.17 9.02
N LEU A 293 4.08 -9.90 8.89
CA LEU A 293 2.87 -9.49 8.19
C LEU A 293 3.03 -9.61 6.67
N LEU A 294 4.20 -9.28 6.11
CA LEU A 294 4.52 -9.55 4.71
C LEU A 294 4.38 -11.04 4.37
N LYS A 295 4.92 -11.94 5.21
CA LYS A 295 4.77 -13.39 5.05
C LYS A 295 3.30 -13.82 5.08
N ARG A 296 2.49 -13.23 5.96
CA ARG A 296 1.03 -13.48 6.04
C ARG A 296 0.32 -13.04 4.76
N ALA A 297 0.60 -11.83 4.29
CA ALA A 297 0.01 -11.28 3.06
C ALA A 297 0.40 -12.09 1.82
N MET A 298 1.69 -12.43 1.67
CA MET A 298 2.14 -13.33 0.60
C MET A 298 1.53 -14.74 0.72
N GLY A 299 1.29 -15.24 1.94
CA GLY A 299 0.54 -16.47 2.16
C GLY A 299 -0.90 -16.40 1.63
N PHE A 300 -1.59 -15.29 1.86
CA PHE A 300 -2.93 -15.04 1.29
C PHE A 300 -2.89 -14.95 -0.24
N VAL A 301 -1.88 -14.29 -0.83
CA VAL A 301 -1.69 -14.26 -2.30
C VAL A 301 -1.53 -15.68 -2.85
N ILE A 302 -0.59 -16.48 -2.32
CA ILE A 302 -0.30 -17.84 -2.80
C ILE A 302 -1.53 -18.75 -2.72
N GLN A 303 -2.37 -18.59 -1.69
CA GLN A 303 -3.60 -19.37 -1.51
C GLN A 303 -4.74 -18.98 -2.48
N ASN A 304 -4.70 -17.77 -3.06
CA ASN A 304 -5.70 -17.27 -4.00
C ASN A 304 -5.31 -17.42 -5.47
N LEU A 305 -4.02 -17.62 -5.77
CA LEU A 305 -3.56 -17.99 -7.11
C LEU A 305 -4.08 -19.37 -7.51
N GLY A 306 -4.63 -19.47 -8.73
CA GLY A 306 -5.17 -20.68 -9.33
C GLY A 306 -4.06 -21.61 -9.86
N PRO A 307 -4.38 -22.89 -10.15
CA PRO A 307 -3.38 -23.87 -10.59
C PRO A 307 -2.66 -23.50 -11.89
N SER A 308 -3.29 -22.70 -12.75
CA SER A 308 -2.75 -22.23 -14.03
C SER A 308 -1.97 -20.91 -13.93
N ASP A 309 -2.06 -20.18 -12.81
CA ASP A 309 -1.23 -18.99 -12.57
C ASP A 309 0.20 -19.43 -12.25
N ARG A 310 1.18 -18.59 -12.56
CA ARG A 310 2.58 -18.80 -12.16
C ARG A 310 3.06 -17.68 -11.27
N LEU A 311 3.78 -18.04 -10.20
CA LEU A 311 4.40 -17.10 -9.26
C LEU A 311 5.92 -17.24 -9.29
N ALA A 312 6.64 -16.13 -9.27
CA ALA A 312 8.02 -16.06 -8.82
C ALA A 312 8.15 -15.15 -7.61
N VAL A 313 9.13 -15.44 -6.74
CA VAL A 313 9.44 -14.61 -5.56
C VAL A 313 10.90 -14.20 -5.63
N ILE A 314 11.13 -12.90 -5.72
CA ILE A 314 12.43 -12.25 -5.51
C ILE A 314 12.42 -11.64 -4.10
N ALA A 315 13.48 -11.90 -3.36
CA ALA A 315 13.76 -11.19 -2.12
C ALA A 315 14.96 -10.27 -2.37
N PHE A 316 14.86 -8.99 -2.02
CA PHE A 316 15.96 -8.03 -2.17
C PHE A 316 16.32 -7.36 -0.85
N SER A 317 17.55 -6.86 -0.81
CA SER A 317 18.14 -6.13 0.30
C SER A 317 19.30 -5.32 -0.29
N SER A 318 20.52 -5.38 0.25
CA SER A 318 21.74 -4.94 -0.44
C SER A 318 21.95 -5.62 -1.81
N THR A 319 21.44 -6.85 -1.98
CA THR A 319 21.40 -7.58 -3.24
C THR A 319 20.04 -8.25 -3.45
N ALA A 320 19.65 -8.48 -4.71
CA ALA A 320 18.45 -9.23 -5.05
C ALA A 320 18.77 -10.72 -5.30
N ARG A 321 17.92 -11.62 -4.80
CA ARG A 321 17.99 -13.08 -5.00
C ARG A 321 16.64 -13.63 -5.47
N ARG A 322 16.66 -14.58 -6.41
CA ARG A 322 15.45 -15.33 -6.79
C ARG A 322 15.21 -16.43 -5.76
N LEU A 323 14.25 -16.20 -4.87
CA LEU A 323 13.90 -17.11 -3.78
C LEU A 323 13.08 -18.30 -4.29
N PHE A 324 12.17 -18.03 -5.23
CA PHE A 324 11.31 -19.02 -5.88
C PHE A 324 11.26 -18.73 -7.39
N PRO A 325 11.60 -19.69 -8.27
CA PRO A 325 11.51 -19.53 -9.73
C PRO A 325 10.05 -19.45 -10.20
N LEU A 326 9.80 -19.01 -11.43
CA LEU A 326 8.45 -18.89 -11.98
C LEU A 326 7.82 -20.28 -12.20
N ARG A 327 6.87 -20.67 -11.35
CA ARG A 327 6.20 -21.99 -11.38
C ARG A 327 4.70 -21.90 -11.19
N ARG A 328 3.97 -22.87 -11.73
CA ARG A 328 2.52 -23.04 -11.61
C ARG A 328 2.11 -23.18 -10.14
N MET A 329 1.06 -22.46 -9.72
CA MET A 329 0.46 -22.55 -8.38
C MET A 329 -0.46 -23.77 -8.23
N SER A 330 0.03 -24.91 -8.73
CA SER A 330 -0.40 -26.25 -8.34
C SER A 330 -0.25 -26.46 -6.82
N GLU A 331 -0.84 -27.51 -6.27
CA GLU A 331 -0.76 -27.77 -4.83
C GLU A 331 0.69 -27.90 -4.33
N ALA A 332 1.55 -28.61 -5.09
CA ALA A 332 2.98 -28.68 -4.80
C ALA A 332 3.69 -27.31 -4.96
N GLY A 333 3.32 -26.54 -6.00
CA GLY A 333 3.87 -25.20 -6.25
C GLY A 333 3.54 -24.21 -5.13
N ARG A 334 2.29 -24.18 -4.66
CA ARG A 334 1.86 -23.38 -3.50
C ARG A 334 2.61 -23.77 -2.23
N GLN A 335 2.74 -25.06 -1.94
CA GLN A 335 3.47 -25.54 -0.76
C GLN A 335 4.95 -25.13 -0.80
N GLN A 336 5.61 -25.26 -1.95
CA GLN A 336 7.00 -24.80 -2.13
C GLN A 336 7.13 -23.26 -2.00
N ALA A 337 6.21 -22.50 -2.58
CA ALA A 337 6.19 -21.04 -2.47
C ALA A 337 5.96 -20.57 -1.01
N LEU A 338 5.03 -21.21 -0.28
CA LEU A 338 4.79 -20.95 1.14
C LEU A 338 6.02 -21.28 2.00
N GLN A 339 6.69 -22.40 1.76
CA GLN A 339 7.95 -22.74 2.44
C GLN A 339 9.04 -21.69 2.15
N SER A 340 9.16 -21.28 0.88
CA SER A 340 10.11 -20.26 0.43
C SER A 340 9.87 -18.92 1.14
N VAL A 341 8.65 -18.39 1.08
CA VAL A 341 8.25 -17.14 1.77
C VAL A 341 8.47 -17.23 3.28
N ASN A 342 8.12 -18.36 3.91
CA ASN A 342 8.34 -18.55 5.34
C ASN A 342 9.83 -18.57 5.72
N SER A 343 10.73 -18.95 4.81
CA SER A 343 12.19 -18.90 5.02
C SER A 343 12.82 -17.50 4.98
N LEU A 344 12.07 -16.46 4.59
CA LEU A 344 12.59 -15.08 4.54
C LEU A 344 13.09 -14.60 5.91
N ALA A 345 14.18 -13.82 5.90
CA ALA A 345 14.77 -13.19 7.07
C ALA A 345 15.28 -11.80 6.69
N ALA A 346 15.06 -10.82 7.56
CA ALA A 346 15.44 -9.42 7.37
C ALA A 346 16.95 -9.21 7.64
N ASN A 347 17.68 -8.63 6.68
CA ASN A 347 19.09 -8.28 6.79
C ASN A 347 19.53 -7.33 5.64
N GLY A 348 20.53 -6.48 5.87
CA GLY A 348 21.13 -5.61 4.85
C GLY A 348 20.39 -4.28 4.62
N GLY A 349 20.81 -3.54 3.59
CA GLY A 349 20.18 -2.30 3.12
C GLY A 349 19.07 -2.58 2.10
N THR A 350 18.74 -1.57 1.28
CA THR A 350 17.62 -1.62 0.31
C THR A 350 18.09 -1.21 -1.08
N ASN A 351 18.06 -2.13 -2.05
CA ASN A 351 18.45 -1.94 -3.45
C ASN A 351 17.29 -2.32 -4.39
N ILE A 352 16.41 -1.36 -4.64
CA ILE A 352 15.17 -1.53 -5.41
C ILE A 352 15.49 -1.82 -6.88
N ALA A 353 16.51 -1.16 -7.43
CA ALA A 353 16.93 -1.33 -8.83
C ALA A 353 17.37 -2.77 -9.14
N GLU A 354 18.16 -3.42 -8.28
CA GLU A 354 18.53 -4.83 -8.45
C GLU A 354 17.32 -5.77 -8.35
N GLY A 355 16.36 -5.45 -7.47
CA GLY A 355 15.10 -6.20 -7.36
C GLY A 355 14.28 -6.14 -8.64
N LEU A 356 14.05 -4.92 -9.16
CA LEU A 356 13.30 -4.68 -10.39
C LEU A 356 14.02 -5.21 -11.63
N ARG A 357 15.36 -5.07 -11.73
CA ARG A 357 16.17 -5.64 -12.81
C ARG A 357 16.07 -7.16 -12.86
N LYS A 358 16.04 -7.82 -11.71
CA LYS A 358 15.83 -9.27 -11.63
C LYS A 358 14.38 -9.65 -11.98
N GLY A 359 13.40 -8.83 -11.58
CA GLY A 359 11.98 -9.04 -11.91
C GLY A 359 11.68 -8.90 -13.40
N ALA A 360 12.18 -7.84 -14.03
CA ALA A 360 12.14 -7.63 -15.48
C ALA A 360 12.72 -8.83 -16.22
N LYS A 361 13.95 -9.23 -15.86
CA LYS A 361 14.62 -10.35 -16.52
C LYS A 361 13.88 -11.69 -16.38
N ILE A 362 13.31 -12.01 -15.21
CA ILE A 362 12.46 -13.20 -15.07
C ILE A 362 11.28 -13.15 -16.05
N MET A 363 10.66 -11.98 -16.25
CA MET A 363 9.56 -11.83 -17.18
C MET A 363 9.97 -11.82 -18.66
N GLU A 364 11.20 -11.39 -18.98
CA GLU A 364 11.79 -11.36 -20.33
C GLU A 364 12.15 -12.78 -20.79
N ASP A 365 12.90 -13.52 -19.95
CA ASP A 365 13.47 -14.84 -20.21
C ASP A 365 12.43 -15.98 -20.26
N ARG A 366 11.16 -15.71 -19.89
CA ARG A 366 10.03 -16.65 -19.96
C ARG A 366 9.93 -17.34 -21.32
N ARG A 367 9.99 -18.68 -21.34
CA ARG A 367 9.70 -19.47 -22.55
C ARG A 367 8.22 -19.43 -22.87
N GLU A 368 7.41 -19.82 -21.90
CA GLU A 368 5.96 -19.80 -21.99
C GLU A 368 5.43 -18.49 -21.41
N LYS A 369 4.32 -17.97 -21.93
CA LYS A 369 3.78 -16.66 -21.51
C LYS A 369 2.27 -16.75 -21.28
N ASN A 370 1.85 -16.60 -20.02
CA ASN A 370 0.45 -16.35 -19.71
C ASN A 370 0.03 -14.98 -20.30
N PRO A 371 -1.25 -14.80 -20.68
CA PRO A 371 -1.73 -13.61 -21.37
C PRO A 371 -1.54 -12.32 -20.54
N VAL A 372 -1.67 -12.44 -19.22
CA VAL A 372 -1.58 -11.37 -18.23
C VAL A 372 -0.27 -11.52 -17.45
N ALA A 373 0.50 -10.45 -17.29
CA ALA A 373 1.81 -10.48 -16.63
C ALA A 373 2.05 -9.19 -15.83
N ASN A 374 2.33 -9.31 -14.52
CA ASN A 374 2.48 -8.16 -13.62
C ASN A 374 3.62 -8.35 -12.62
N ILE A 375 4.25 -7.25 -12.21
CA ILE A 375 5.21 -7.20 -11.11
C ILE A 375 4.55 -6.51 -9.92
N ILE A 376 4.71 -7.07 -8.72
CA ILE A 376 4.40 -6.37 -7.46
C ILE A 376 5.71 -6.10 -6.72
N LEU A 377 5.97 -4.83 -6.41
CA LEU A 377 7.08 -4.35 -5.59
C LEU A 377 6.55 -3.97 -4.20
N LEU A 378 7.19 -4.42 -3.12
CA LEU A 378 6.97 -3.88 -1.78
C LEU A 378 8.30 -3.50 -1.12
N SER A 379 8.34 -2.31 -0.51
CA SER A 379 9.48 -1.84 0.29
C SER A 379 9.00 -0.97 1.45
N ASP A 380 9.74 -1.00 2.55
CA ASP A 380 9.56 -0.09 3.67
C ASP A 380 10.68 0.97 3.76
N GLY A 381 11.66 0.94 2.85
CA GLY A 381 12.87 1.76 2.94
C GLY A 381 13.10 2.68 1.72
N GLN A 382 14.15 3.51 1.84
CA GLN A 382 14.70 4.32 0.75
C GLN A 382 15.74 3.50 -0.03
N ASP A 383 15.94 3.74 -1.33
CA ASP A 383 17.02 3.06 -2.08
C ASP A 383 18.40 3.57 -1.65
N THR A 384 19.17 2.72 -0.96
CA THR A 384 20.45 3.12 -0.35
C THR A 384 21.64 3.04 -1.30
N TYR A 385 21.46 2.60 -2.55
CA TYR A 385 22.58 2.21 -3.44
C TYR A 385 22.65 2.99 -4.74
N THR A 386 21.56 3.07 -5.51
CA THR A 386 21.56 3.67 -6.84
C THR A 386 21.26 5.17 -6.81
N VAL A 387 20.33 5.60 -5.95
CA VAL A 387 19.96 7.01 -5.81
C VAL A 387 21.11 7.83 -5.23
N ASN A 388 21.74 7.34 -4.16
CA ASN A 388 22.81 8.05 -3.45
C ASN A 388 24.18 8.02 -4.15
N SER A 389 24.38 7.17 -5.17
CA SER A 389 25.68 7.08 -5.87
C SER A 389 26.00 8.30 -6.73
N ASN A 390 24.99 9.10 -7.10
CA ASN A 390 25.15 10.30 -7.93
C ASN A 390 25.21 11.60 -7.11
N ALA A 391 25.85 11.57 -5.93
CA ALA A 391 26.09 12.73 -5.06
C ALA A 391 27.11 13.76 -5.62
N GLY A 392 27.08 13.98 -6.94
CA GLY A 392 27.91 14.93 -7.67
C GLY A 392 27.16 15.47 -8.89
N SER A 393 26.77 16.75 -8.82
CA SER A 393 26.26 17.56 -9.95
C SER A 393 24.80 17.39 -10.42
N GLN A 394 23.91 16.67 -9.72
CA GLN A 394 22.46 16.82 -9.92
C GLN A 394 21.69 16.88 -8.59
N ASN A 395 20.81 17.87 -8.45
CA ASN A 395 20.13 18.19 -7.19
C ASN A 395 18.74 17.53 -7.04
N GLN A 396 18.43 16.56 -7.91
CA GLN A 396 17.22 15.73 -7.83
C GLN A 396 17.56 14.27 -8.18
N PRO A 397 17.00 13.28 -7.46
CA PRO A 397 17.21 11.87 -7.72
C PRO A 397 16.49 11.42 -9.00
N ASN A 398 17.23 10.87 -9.97
CA ASN A 398 16.64 10.38 -11.21
C ASN A 398 16.06 8.96 -11.05
N TYR A 399 14.86 8.88 -10.47
CA TYR A 399 14.12 7.63 -10.24
C TYR A 399 13.82 6.81 -11.51
N GLN A 400 13.90 7.42 -12.71
CA GLN A 400 13.75 6.68 -13.97
C GLN A 400 14.83 5.58 -14.10
N LEU A 401 16.01 5.77 -13.49
CA LEU A 401 17.12 4.80 -13.48
C LEU A 401 16.82 3.53 -12.67
N LEU A 402 15.82 3.54 -11.78
CA LEU A 402 15.38 2.35 -11.04
C LEU A 402 14.66 1.32 -11.93
N LEU A 403 14.11 1.77 -13.05
CA LEU A 403 13.44 0.93 -14.04
C LEU A 403 14.40 0.52 -15.17
N PRO A 404 14.58 -0.80 -15.41
CA PRO A 404 15.21 -1.33 -16.62
C PRO A 404 14.55 -0.76 -17.87
N LEU A 405 15.34 -0.55 -18.93
CA LEU A 405 14.85 0.02 -20.19
C LEU A 405 13.67 -0.78 -20.75
N SER A 406 13.71 -2.11 -20.65
CA SER A 406 12.64 -3.02 -21.07
C SER A 406 11.31 -2.89 -20.31
N ILE A 407 11.24 -2.22 -19.15
CA ILE A 407 9.93 -1.91 -18.50
C ILE A 407 9.42 -0.51 -18.89
N ARG A 408 10.27 0.35 -19.46
CA ARG A 408 9.86 1.68 -19.89
C ARG A 408 9.05 1.59 -21.19
N PRO A 409 7.99 2.40 -21.36
CA PRO A 409 7.24 2.48 -22.61
C PRO A 409 8.03 3.26 -23.67
N ASP A 410 8.94 2.58 -24.35
CA ASP A 410 9.57 3.02 -25.60
C ASP A 410 9.06 2.13 -26.76
N GLU A 411 8.78 2.72 -27.93
CA GLU A 411 8.05 2.04 -29.02
C GLU A 411 8.84 0.88 -29.65
N ALA A 412 10.16 0.85 -29.47
CA ALA A 412 11.03 -0.20 -29.98
C ALA A 412 10.94 -1.52 -29.20
N SER A 413 10.51 -1.50 -27.94
CA SER A 413 10.37 -2.71 -27.10
C SER A 413 8.91 -3.01 -26.81
N GLY A 414 8.32 -3.94 -27.58
CA GLY A 414 6.95 -4.46 -27.41
C GLY A 414 6.74 -5.31 -26.14
N PHE A 415 7.26 -4.85 -25.01
CA PHE A 415 7.25 -5.52 -23.73
C PHE A 415 7.00 -4.45 -22.66
N LYS A 416 5.76 -4.37 -22.16
CA LYS A 416 5.36 -3.45 -21.09
C LYS A 416 4.74 -4.27 -19.98
N ILE A 417 5.27 -4.16 -18.77
CA ILE A 417 4.80 -4.91 -17.60
C ILE A 417 4.58 -3.93 -16.45
N PRO A 418 3.33 -3.76 -15.99
CA PRO A 418 3.02 -2.92 -14.84
C PRO A 418 3.78 -3.33 -13.58
N VAL A 419 4.34 -2.34 -12.88
CA VAL A 419 4.91 -2.52 -11.54
C VAL A 419 3.97 -1.87 -10.52
N HIS A 420 3.19 -2.69 -9.81
CA HIS A 420 2.36 -2.21 -8.71
C HIS A 420 3.21 -2.10 -7.44
N ALA A 421 3.31 -0.88 -6.90
CA ALA A 421 4.27 -0.53 -5.85
C ALA A 421 3.56 -0.26 -4.52
N PHE A 422 3.98 -0.96 -3.47
CA PHE A 422 3.41 -0.90 -2.12
C PHE A 422 4.41 -0.30 -1.14
N GLY A 423 4.25 0.98 -0.82
CA GLY A 423 5.03 1.68 0.20
C GLY A 423 4.50 1.35 1.60
N PHE A 424 5.35 0.84 2.48
CA PHE A 424 4.94 0.29 3.78
C PHE A 424 5.51 1.08 4.97
N GLY A 425 4.62 1.63 5.81
CA GLY A 425 4.98 2.49 6.94
C GLY A 425 5.52 3.86 6.50
N ALA A 426 6.00 4.67 7.44
CA ALA A 426 6.45 6.04 7.17
C ALA A 426 7.86 6.15 6.53
N ASP A 427 8.64 5.07 6.52
CA ASP A 427 10.08 5.11 6.22
C ASP A 427 10.42 4.96 4.72
N HIS A 428 9.44 4.60 3.87
CA HIS A 428 9.62 4.22 2.47
C HIS A 428 9.81 5.43 1.52
N ASP A 429 10.50 5.24 0.39
CA ASP A 429 10.58 6.30 -0.63
C ASP A 429 9.32 6.36 -1.50
N ALA A 430 8.33 7.11 -1.02
CA ALA A 430 7.08 7.36 -1.73
C ALA A 430 7.28 7.96 -3.14
N LEU A 431 8.35 8.76 -3.35
CA LEU A 431 8.63 9.39 -4.65
C LEU A 431 9.23 8.37 -5.62
N SER A 432 10.23 7.57 -5.20
CA SER A 432 10.73 6.43 -5.98
C SER A 432 9.58 5.51 -6.38
N MET A 433 8.76 5.08 -5.41
CA MET A 433 7.75 4.05 -5.63
C MET A 433 6.60 4.55 -6.52
N HIS A 434 6.18 5.80 -6.36
CA HIS A 434 5.24 6.44 -7.29
C HIS A 434 5.83 6.54 -8.71
N SER A 435 7.07 7.02 -8.87
CA SER A 435 7.72 7.10 -10.19
C SER A 435 7.86 5.72 -10.86
N ILE A 436 8.21 4.68 -10.11
CA ILE A 436 8.31 3.29 -10.60
C ILE A 436 6.97 2.79 -11.15
N SER A 437 5.87 2.98 -10.41
CA SER A 437 4.55 2.56 -10.89
C SER A 437 4.06 3.41 -12.06
N GLU A 438 4.27 4.72 -12.00
CA GLU A 438 3.79 5.67 -13.01
C GLU A 438 4.41 5.41 -14.39
N ILE A 439 5.74 5.22 -14.43
CA ILE A 439 6.47 5.00 -15.68
C ILE A 439 6.15 3.62 -16.27
N SER A 440 5.87 2.60 -15.44
CA SER A 440 5.53 1.24 -15.91
C SER A 440 4.05 1.07 -16.30
N GLY A 441 3.16 1.98 -15.86
CA GLY A 441 1.70 1.82 -15.98
C GLY A 441 1.08 0.91 -14.91
N GLY A 442 1.78 0.71 -13.79
CA GLY A 442 1.23 0.12 -12.57
C GLY A 442 0.55 1.17 -11.69
N THR A 443 0.34 0.84 -10.41
CA THR A 443 -0.27 1.76 -9.42
C THR A 443 0.56 1.83 -8.14
N PHE A 444 0.56 2.99 -7.49
CA PHE A 444 1.19 3.18 -6.17
C PHE A 444 0.15 3.12 -5.05
N SER A 445 0.39 2.24 -4.08
CA SER A 445 -0.42 2.04 -2.88
C SER A 445 0.40 2.34 -1.63
N PHE A 446 -0.13 3.19 -0.76
CA PHE A 446 0.47 3.53 0.52
C PHE A 446 -0.24 2.81 1.66
N ILE A 447 0.50 1.97 2.38
CA ILE A 447 0.05 1.22 3.56
C ILE A 447 0.66 1.88 4.80
N GLU A 448 -0.15 2.62 5.54
CA GLU A 448 0.30 3.32 6.76
C GLU A 448 0.37 2.40 7.97
N THR A 449 -0.66 1.56 8.15
CA THR A 449 -0.81 0.71 9.34
C THR A 449 -0.51 -0.75 9.02
N GLU A 450 0.27 -1.39 9.90
CA GLU A 450 0.70 -2.79 9.82
C GLU A 450 -0.44 -3.80 9.55
N SER A 451 -1.65 -3.55 10.05
CA SER A 451 -2.81 -4.45 9.88
C SER A 451 -3.33 -4.56 8.45
N VAL A 452 -3.20 -3.50 7.63
CA VAL A 452 -3.94 -3.39 6.35
C VAL A 452 -3.13 -3.85 5.13
N ILE A 453 -1.89 -4.31 5.32
CA ILE A 453 -1.06 -4.90 4.25
C ILE A 453 -1.74 -6.08 3.55
N GLN A 454 -2.39 -7.00 4.30
CA GLN A 454 -3.06 -8.16 3.71
C GLN A 454 -4.22 -7.71 2.80
N ASP A 455 -4.97 -6.69 3.23
CA ASP A 455 -6.09 -6.11 2.50
C ASP A 455 -5.64 -5.35 1.24
N ALA A 456 -4.53 -4.59 1.33
CA ALA A 456 -3.93 -3.91 0.18
C ALA A 456 -3.48 -4.90 -0.92
N PHE A 457 -2.84 -6.00 -0.53
CA PHE A 457 -2.53 -7.11 -1.46
C PHE A 457 -3.81 -7.77 -2.00
N ALA A 458 -4.84 -7.95 -1.17
CA ALA A 458 -6.10 -8.57 -1.56
C ALA A 458 -6.86 -7.75 -2.63
N GLN A 459 -6.95 -6.43 -2.44
CA GLN A 459 -7.51 -5.50 -3.43
C GLN A 459 -6.77 -5.61 -4.76
N CYS A 460 -5.43 -5.60 -4.72
CA CYS A 460 -4.60 -5.70 -5.92
C CYS A 460 -4.81 -7.02 -6.68
N ILE A 461 -4.72 -8.18 -6.01
CA ILE A 461 -4.93 -9.46 -6.69
C ILE A 461 -6.37 -9.66 -7.15
N GLY A 462 -7.37 -9.04 -6.51
CA GLY A 462 -8.74 -9.00 -7.03
C GLY A 462 -8.82 -8.37 -8.42
N GLY A 463 -8.08 -7.27 -8.64
CA GLY A 463 -7.90 -6.70 -9.99
C GLY A 463 -7.12 -7.64 -10.91
N LEU A 464 -5.89 -8.01 -10.54
CA LEU A 464 -5.00 -8.80 -11.41
C LEU A 464 -5.58 -10.16 -11.83
N LEU A 465 -6.39 -10.79 -10.98
CA LEU A 465 -7.07 -12.06 -11.25
C LEU A 465 -8.46 -11.88 -11.91
N SER A 466 -8.83 -10.67 -12.32
CA SER A 466 -10.08 -10.40 -13.04
C SER A 466 -9.90 -9.66 -14.37
N VAL A 467 -8.70 -9.58 -14.93
CA VAL A 467 -8.46 -9.02 -16.28
C VAL A 467 -9.32 -9.73 -17.34
N MET A 468 -10.22 -8.99 -17.99
CA MET A 468 -11.11 -9.45 -19.08
C MET A 468 -10.77 -8.79 -20.42
N VAL A 469 -10.02 -7.71 -20.40
CA VAL A 469 -9.67 -6.90 -21.58
C VAL A 469 -8.17 -6.66 -21.55
N LYS A 470 -7.48 -6.88 -22.66
CA LYS A 470 -6.04 -6.63 -22.78
C LYS A 470 -5.73 -5.69 -23.94
N ASP A 471 -4.69 -4.87 -23.78
CA ASP A 471 -4.13 -4.01 -24.85
C ASP A 471 -5.17 -3.08 -25.51
N LEU A 472 -6.17 -2.60 -24.76
CA LEU A 472 -7.25 -1.74 -25.28
C LEU A 472 -6.69 -0.41 -25.81
N SER A 473 -6.96 -0.12 -27.07
CA SER A 473 -6.71 1.18 -27.69
C SER A 473 -8.02 1.74 -28.29
N ILE A 474 -8.22 3.03 -28.10
CA ILE A 474 -9.34 3.80 -28.62
C ILE A 474 -8.86 4.63 -29.80
N LYS A 475 -9.61 4.66 -30.90
CA LYS A 475 -9.50 5.67 -31.96
C LYS A 475 -10.77 6.54 -31.98
N ILE A 476 -10.58 7.85 -31.97
CA ILE A 476 -11.63 8.87 -32.00
C ILE A 476 -11.52 9.61 -33.33
N GLU A 477 -12.63 9.80 -34.06
CA GLU A 477 -12.63 10.42 -35.39
C GLU A 477 -13.76 11.45 -35.53
N CYS A 478 -13.41 12.69 -35.93
CA CYS A 478 -14.37 13.79 -36.14
C CYS A 478 -15.17 13.56 -37.42
N VAL A 479 -16.50 13.41 -37.32
CA VAL A 479 -17.36 13.10 -38.46
C VAL A 479 -17.55 14.35 -39.33
N HIS A 480 -18.09 15.43 -38.75
CA HIS A 480 -18.29 16.69 -39.47
C HIS A 480 -16.95 17.33 -39.88
N PRO A 481 -16.77 17.78 -41.14
CA PRO A 481 -15.46 18.18 -41.68
C PRO A 481 -14.83 19.41 -41.00
N SER A 482 -15.64 20.29 -40.42
CA SER A 482 -15.17 21.50 -39.73
C SER A 482 -14.85 21.32 -38.24
N ILE A 483 -15.10 20.12 -37.70
CA ILE A 483 -14.86 19.80 -36.28
C ILE A 483 -13.45 19.24 -36.09
N ARG A 484 -12.81 19.66 -35.01
CA ARG A 484 -11.45 19.32 -34.59
C ARG A 484 -11.41 19.04 -33.09
N LEU A 485 -10.50 18.16 -32.69
CA LEU A 485 -10.13 17.87 -31.31
C LEU A 485 -9.17 18.96 -30.80
N GLY A 486 -9.56 19.66 -29.74
CA GLY A 486 -8.75 20.69 -29.08
C GLY A 486 -7.84 20.12 -27.99
N SER A 487 -8.40 19.29 -27.09
CA SER A 487 -7.65 18.63 -26.02
C SER A 487 -8.22 17.24 -25.71
N LEU A 488 -7.40 16.38 -25.09
CA LEU A 488 -7.79 15.03 -24.69
C LEU A 488 -7.24 14.76 -23.28
N LYS A 489 -8.08 14.96 -22.26
CA LYS A 489 -7.72 14.77 -20.85
C LYS A 489 -7.81 13.30 -20.46
N ALA A 490 -6.78 12.54 -20.84
CA ALA A 490 -6.66 11.11 -20.59
C ALA A 490 -5.97 10.72 -19.27
N GLY A 491 -5.64 11.67 -18.39
CA GLY A 491 -4.84 11.39 -17.19
C GLY A 491 -3.42 10.96 -17.57
N SER A 492 -2.93 9.85 -17.00
CA SER A 492 -1.60 9.29 -17.33
C SER A 492 -1.61 8.31 -18.51
N TYR A 493 -2.76 8.10 -19.16
CA TYR A 493 -2.86 7.24 -20.33
C TYR A 493 -2.19 7.89 -21.57
N PRO A 494 -1.28 7.17 -22.26
CA PRO A 494 -0.71 7.62 -23.52
C PRO A 494 -1.83 7.96 -24.51
N ASN A 495 -1.77 9.16 -25.07
CA ASN A 495 -2.77 9.65 -25.99
C ASN A 495 -2.11 10.52 -27.05
N ARG A 496 -2.72 10.58 -28.24
CA ARG A 496 -2.19 11.32 -29.40
C ARG A 496 -3.33 12.01 -30.13
N ILE A 497 -3.08 13.21 -30.63
CA ILE A 497 -3.95 13.92 -31.56
C ILE A 497 -3.17 14.08 -32.87
N SER A 498 -3.80 13.69 -33.98
CA SER A 498 -3.26 13.81 -35.34
C SER A 498 -2.96 15.28 -35.69
N SER A 499 -1.99 15.52 -36.58
CA SER A 499 -1.63 16.86 -37.05
C SER A 499 -2.78 17.62 -37.73
N ASN A 500 -3.77 16.89 -38.28
CA ASN A 500 -5.00 17.47 -38.83
C ASN A 500 -6.10 17.75 -37.78
N GLN A 501 -5.84 17.44 -36.50
CA GLN A 501 -6.76 17.55 -35.36
C GLN A 501 -8.11 16.82 -35.53
N ARG A 502 -8.27 15.93 -36.53
CA ARG A 502 -9.54 15.20 -36.78
C ARG A 502 -9.54 13.76 -36.29
N ILE A 503 -8.39 13.23 -35.88
CA ILE A 503 -8.24 11.89 -35.33
C ILE A 503 -7.47 11.98 -34.02
N GLY A 504 -7.93 11.28 -32.99
CA GLY A 504 -7.20 11.07 -31.74
C GLY A 504 -7.12 9.59 -31.38
N SER A 505 -6.19 9.23 -30.51
CA SER A 505 -6.12 7.89 -29.90
C SER A 505 -5.78 7.94 -28.41
N ILE A 506 -6.20 6.92 -27.67
CA ILE A 506 -5.87 6.68 -26.26
C ILE A 506 -5.51 5.21 -26.09
N ASP A 507 -4.34 4.91 -25.54
CA ASP A 507 -3.89 3.55 -25.26
C ASP A 507 -4.15 3.23 -23.78
N VAL A 508 -5.29 2.57 -23.53
CA VAL A 508 -5.83 2.26 -22.19
C VAL A 508 -5.18 1.01 -21.59
N GLY A 509 -4.77 0.05 -22.42
CA GLY A 509 -4.19 -1.21 -21.96
C GLY A 509 -5.23 -2.14 -21.32
N ASP A 510 -4.93 -2.70 -20.16
CA ASP A 510 -5.74 -3.77 -19.58
C ASP A 510 -6.90 -3.24 -18.73
N LEU A 511 -8.08 -3.88 -18.80
CA LEU A 511 -9.20 -3.66 -17.87
C LEU A 511 -9.55 -4.93 -17.10
N TYR A 512 -9.80 -4.74 -15.81
CA TYR A 512 -10.39 -5.73 -14.91
C TYR A 512 -11.90 -5.88 -15.19
N ALA A 513 -12.53 -6.97 -14.75
CA ALA A 513 -13.98 -7.14 -14.89
C ALA A 513 -14.72 -6.08 -14.07
N ASP A 514 -15.81 -5.52 -14.62
CA ASP A 514 -16.61 -4.45 -13.98
C ASP A 514 -15.78 -3.17 -13.71
N GLU A 515 -14.77 -2.90 -14.55
CA GLU A 515 -13.88 -1.74 -14.41
C GLU A 515 -14.24 -0.60 -15.39
N GLU A 516 -14.45 0.60 -14.83
CA GLU A 516 -14.81 1.82 -15.57
C GLU A 516 -13.58 2.67 -15.98
N ARG A 517 -13.67 3.38 -17.11
CA ARG A 517 -12.73 4.45 -17.52
C ARG A 517 -13.46 5.64 -18.13
N ASP A 518 -13.20 6.83 -17.59
CA ASP A 518 -13.72 8.09 -18.09
C ASP A 518 -12.62 8.97 -18.69
N PHE A 519 -12.85 9.51 -19.89
CA PHE A 519 -11.95 10.42 -20.59
C PHE A 519 -12.71 11.64 -21.12
N LEU A 520 -12.25 12.85 -20.79
CA LEU A 520 -12.82 14.07 -21.36
C LEU A 520 -12.05 14.50 -22.61
N LEU A 521 -12.78 14.79 -23.69
CA LEU A 521 -12.25 15.38 -24.91
C LEU A 521 -12.90 16.75 -25.16
N SER A 522 -12.13 17.71 -25.67
CA SER A 522 -12.66 19.00 -26.13
C SER A 522 -12.77 19.00 -27.66
N VAL A 523 -13.89 19.45 -28.21
CA VAL A 523 -14.08 19.73 -29.65
C VAL A 523 -14.48 21.17 -29.91
N ASN A 524 -14.07 21.73 -31.04
CA ASN A 524 -14.67 22.96 -31.54
C ASN A 524 -15.98 22.64 -32.29
N ILE A 525 -17.02 23.43 -32.03
CA ILE A 525 -18.34 23.30 -32.64
C ILE A 525 -18.64 24.59 -33.42
N PRO A 526 -18.80 24.52 -34.76
CA PRO A 526 -19.11 25.69 -35.57
C PRO A 526 -20.57 26.13 -35.37
N ALA A 527 -20.89 27.38 -35.72
CA ALA A 527 -22.27 27.77 -35.97
C ALA A 527 -22.78 27.05 -37.24
N GLU A 528 -23.99 26.51 -37.18
CA GLU A 528 -24.59 25.72 -38.26
C GLU A 528 -26.11 25.95 -38.27
N THR A 529 -26.62 26.64 -39.28
CA THR A 529 -28.03 27.04 -39.38
C THR A 529 -28.89 26.10 -40.22
N SER A 530 -28.27 25.23 -41.00
CA SER A 530 -28.93 24.32 -41.97
C SER A 530 -29.45 23.03 -41.35
N SER A 531 -28.75 22.47 -40.36
CA SER A 531 -29.11 21.18 -39.76
C SER A 531 -29.93 21.33 -38.46
N LYS A 532 -30.60 20.24 -38.07
CA LYS A 532 -31.19 20.04 -36.74
C LYS A 532 -30.30 19.25 -35.79
N GLU A 533 -29.29 18.53 -36.31
CA GLU A 533 -28.32 17.76 -35.55
C GLU A 533 -26.93 17.99 -36.14
N THR A 534 -25.88 18.11 -35.31
CA THR A 534 -24.49 18.05 -35.78
C THR A 534 -23.84 16.76 -35.27
N SER A 535 -23.39 15.90 -36.19
CA SER A 535 -22.53 14.76 -35.86
C SER A 535 -21.14 15.22 -35.46
N LEU A 536 -20.78 15.01 -34.19
CA LEU A 536 -19.47 15.38 -33.67
C LEU A 536 -18.42 14.32 -34.02
N LEU A 537 -18.60 13.10 -33.52
CA LEU A 537 -17.52 12.12 -33.35
C LEU A 537 -18.03 10.69 -33.58
N LYS A 538 -17.15 9.83 -34.11
CA LYS A 538 -17.28 8.38 -34.04
C LYS A 538 -16.13 7.82 -33.21
N VAL A 539 -16.43 6.86 -32.33
CA VAL A 539 -15.45 6.19 -31.48
C VAL A 539 -15.28 4.74 -31.94
N LYS A 540 -14.04 4.26 -31.99
CA LYS A 540 -13.69 2.88 -32.31
C LYS A 540 -12.80 2.32 -31.21
N CYS A 541 -13.08 1.09 -30.81
CA CYS A 541 -12.45 0.39 -29.70
C CYS A 541 -11.82 -0.89 -30.25
N VAL A 542 -10.56 -1.16 -29.94
CA VAL A 542 -9.84 -2.37 -30.34
C VAL A 542 -9.09 -2.93 -29.14
N TYR A 543 -9.29 -4.21 -28.82
CA TYR A 543 -8.62 -4.89 -27.71
C TYR A 543 -8.41 -6.37 -28.01
N ASN A 544 -7.66 -7.06 -27.15
CA ASN A 544 -7.46 -8.50 -27.19
C ASN A 544 -8.22 -9.18 -26.04
N ASP A 545 -9.00 -10.21 -26.34
CA ASP A 545 -9.61 -11.08 -25.32
C ASP A 545 -8.52 -12.01 -24.74
N PRO A 546 -8.28 -12.02 -23.42
CA PRO A 546 -7.18 -12.79 -22.81
C PRO A 546 -7.49 -14.29 -22.64
N LEU A 547 -8.73 -14.73 -22.87
CA LEU A 547 -9.16 -16.13 -22.90
C LEU A 547 -9.08 -16.72 -24.31
N THR A 548 -9.67 -16.07 -25.30
CA THR A 548 -9.68 -16.56 -26.69
C THR A 548 -8.39 -16.23 -27.46
N LYS A 549 -7.69 -15.16 -27.03
CA LYS A 549 -6.56 -14.53 -27.73
C LYS A 549 -6.93 -13.89 -29.08
N GLU A 550 -8.22 -13.67 -29.32
CA GLU A 550 -8.72 -12.98 -30.52
C GLU A 550 -8.74 -11.45 -30.30
N SER A 551 -8.54 -10.70 -31.38
CA SER A 551 -8.64 -9.24 -31.35
C SER A 551 -10.07 -8.80 -31.68
N VAL A 552 -10.73 -8.18 -30.71
CA VAL A 552 -12.11 -7.69 -30.81
C VAL A 552 -12.09 -6.23 -31.23
N THR A 553 -12.87 -5.90 -32.27
CA THR A 553 -13.06 -4.53 -32.76
C THR A 553 -14.52 -4.13 -32.62
N LEU A 554 -14.78 -3.05 -31.88
CA LEU A 554 -16.11 -2.48 -31.65
C LEU A 554 -16.17 -1.05 -32.20
N GLU A 555 -17.32 -0.66 -32.73
CA GLU A 555 -17.57 0.73 -33.14
C GLU A 555 -18.70 1.30 -32.28
N GLY A 556 -18.36 2.33 -31.50
CA GLY A 556 -19.31 3.03 -30.64
C GLY A 556 -20.31 3.87 -31.44
N LYS A 557 -21.39 4.26 -30.77
CA LYS A 557 -22.43 5.12 -31.36
C LYS A 557 -21.82 6.47 -31.77
N GLU A 558 -22.36 7.03 -32.86
CA GLU A 558 -22.02 8.37 -33.31
C GLU A 558 -22.51 9.41 -32.29
N VAL A 559 -21.60 10.27 -31.83
CA VAL A 559 -21.92 11.37 -30.92
C VAL A 559 -22.56 12.50 -31.71
N ARG A 560 -23.74 12.94 -31.30
CA ARG A 560 -24.49 14.04 -31.91
C ARG A 560 -24.98 15.02 -30.85
N ILE A 561 -25.29 16.24 -31.28
CA ILE A 561 -25.98 17.27 -30.49
C ILE A 561 -27.17 17.81 -31.27
N GLU A 562 -28.24 18.22 -30.57
CA GLU A 562 -29.36 18.92 -31.20
C GLU A 562 -28.99 20.39 -31.48
N ARG A 563 -29.48 20.94 -32.59
CA ARG A 563 -29.30 22.33 -33.00
C ARG A 563 -30.60 23.10 -32.92
N THR A 564 -30.74 23.88 -31.85
CA THR A 564 -31.95 24.64 -31.51
C THR A 564 -31.94 26.05 -32.09
N ASP A 565 -33.12 26.62 -32.33
CA ASP A 565 -33.29 27.99 -32.83
C ASP A 565 -33.18 29.07 -31.72
N LEU A 566 -33.24 28.65 -30.45
CA LEU A 566 -33.14 29.52 -29.27
C LEU A 566 -32.07 29.02 -28.32
N ALA A 567 -31.21 29.93 -27.85
CA ALA A 567 -30.27 29.64 -26.78
C ALA A 567 -31.01 29.41 -25.46
N ARG A 568 -31.24 28.14 -25.13
CA ARG A 568 -31.62 27.71 -23.78
C ARG A 568 -30.37 27.58 -22.93
N GLN A 569 -30.45 28.01 -21.69
CA GLN A 569 -29.44 27.71 -20.68
C GLN A 569 -29.77 26.34 -20.10
N GLU A 570 -29.20 25.29 -20.71
CA GLU A 570 -29.33 23.90 -20.25
C GLU A 570 -28.26 23.61 -19.20
N ASP A 571 -28.62 22.86 -18.15
CA ASP A 571 -27.67 22.44 -17.11
C ASP A 571 -26.70 21.38 -17.67
N MET A 572 -25.45 21.43 -17.21
CA MET A 572 -24.40 20.50 -17.63
C MET A 572 -24.74 19.06 -17.22
N SER A 573 -24.43 18.08 -18.08
CA SER A 573 -24.48 16.64 -17.76
C SER A 573 -23.77 16.36 -16.43
N ILE A 574 -24.44 15.62 -15.54
CA ILE A 574 -23.91 15.25 -14.22
C ILE A 574 -22.66 14.38 -14.39
N GLU A 575 -22.66 13.51 -15.40
CA GLU A 575 -21.57 12.63 -15.78
C GLU A 575 -20.33 13.43 -16.21
N VAL A 576 -20.53 14.49 -17.02
CA VAL A 576 -19.46 15.39 -17.49
C VAL A 576 -18.92 16.27 -16.35
N ASP A 577 -19.79 16.89 -15.54
CA ASP A 577 -19.39 17.71 -14.38
C ASP A 577 -18.63 16.88 -13.32
N ARG A 578 -19.08 15.65 -13.05
CA ARG A 578 -18.41 14.67 -12.17
C ARG A 578 -16.97 14.41 -12.61
N GLN A 579 -16.72 14.31 -13.91
CA GLN A 579 -15.39 14.04 -14.45
C GLN A 579 -14.51 15.29 -14.54
N HIS A 580 -15.10 16.46 -14.80
CA HIS A 580 -14.42 17.75 -14.60
C HIS A 580 -14.02 17.95 -13.13
N ASN A 581 -14.84 17.49 -12.17
CA ASN A 581 -14.51 17.52 -10.74
C ASN A 581 -13.33 16.62 -10.39
N ARG A 582 -13.30 15.35 -10.85
CA ARG A 582 -12.12 14.48 -10.68
C ARG A 582 -10.84 15.13 -11.19
N ILE A 583 -10.87 15.64 -12.41
CA ILE A 583 -9.68 16.18 -13.07
C ILE A 583 -9.20 17.45 -12.36
N ARG A 584 -10.09 18.40 -12.03
CA ARG A 584 -9.73 19.59 -11.25
C ARG A 584 -9.23 19.25 -9.85
N ALA A 585 -9.79 18.23 -9.20
CA ALA A 585 -9.30 17.74 -7.92
C ALA A 585 -7.88 17.17 -8.05
N ALA A 586 -7.60 16.32 -9.04
CA ALA A 586 -6.25 15.79 -9.27
C ALA A 586 -5.23 16.88 -9.64
N GLU A 587 -5.62 17.87 -10.45
CA GLU A 587 -4.82 19.06 -10.76
C GLU A 587 -4.49 19.84 -9.45
N ALA A 588 -5.48 20.06 -8.57
CA ALA A 588 -5.28 20.72 -7.27
C ALA A 588 -4.45 19.89 -6.28
N MET A 589 -4.60 18.56 -6.24
CA MET A 589 -3.78 17.64 -5.43
C MET A 589 -2.29 17.74 -5.83
N ALA A 590 -2.00 17.77 -7.13
CA ALA A 590 -0.65 17.90 -7.65
C ALA A 590 -0.03 19.28 -7.35
N GLN A 591 -0.82 20.35 -7.43
CA GLN A 591 -0.41 21.71 -7.04
C GLN A 591 -0.13 21.79 -5.53
N ALA A 592 -1.04 21.28 -4.69
CA ALA A 592 -0.90 21.29 -3.23
C ALA A 592 0.31 20.46 -2.77
N ARG A 593 0.54 19.27 -3.35
CA ARG A 593 1.79 18.51 -3.15
C ARG A 593 3.02 19.35 -3.47
N THR A 594 3.02 20.05 -4.61
CA THR A 594 4.17 20.85 -5.05
C THR A 594 4.44 22.04 -4.13
N ALA A 595 3.40 22.70 -3.62
CA ALA A 595 3.53 23.72 -2.58
C ALA A 595 4.08 23.14 -1.26
N ALA A 596 3.60 21.98 -0.83
CA ALA A 596 4.04 21.31 0.39
C ALA A 596 5.51 20.84 0.33
N GLU A 597 5.99 20.29 -0.79
CA GLU A 597 7.42 19.95 -0.97
C GLU A 597 8.32 21.20 -0.93
N ASN A 598 7.84 22.33 -1.46
CA ASN A 598 8.52 23.63 -1.35
C ASN A 598 8.46 24.24 0.07
N GLY A 599 7.77 23.59 1.01
CA GLY A 599 7.61 24.01 2.40
C GLY A 599 6.39 24.89 2.68
N ASP A 600 5.62 25.29 1.66
CA ASP A 600 4.41 26.08 1.81
C ASP A 600 3.18 25.19 2.06
N LEU A 601 3.11 24.68 3.29
CA LEU A 601 1.96 23.90 3.77
C LEU A 601 0.68 24.76 3.88
N ALA A 602 0.81 26.07 4.09
CA ALA A 602 -0.34 26.96 4.22
C ALA A 602 -1.02 27.19 2.85
N GLY A 603 -0.23 27.47 1.82
CA GLY A 603 -0.69 27.51 0.43
C GLY A 603 -1.24 26.16 -0.03
N ALA A 604 -0.57 25.05 0.32
CA ALA A 604 -1.05 23.70 0.00
C ALA A 604 -2.45 23.42 0.59
N VAL A 605 -2.66 23.68 1.88
CA VAL A 605 -3.98 23.55 2.53
C VAL A 605 -5.01 24.49 1.92
N SER A 606 -4.62 25.72 1.55
CA SER A 606 -5.51 26.68 0.90
C SER A 606 -5.91 26.26 -0.52
N ILE A 607 -5.03 25.61 -1.29
CA ILE A 607 -5.34 25.07 -2.62
C ILE A 607 -6.42 23.99 -2.51
N LEU A 608 -6.23 23.04 -1.59
CA LEU A 608 -7.22 21.98 -1.31
C LEU A 608 -8.55 22.58 -0.81
N GLU A 609 -8.50 23.54 0.11
CA GLU A 609 -9.69 24.21 0.66
C GLU A 609 -10.51 24.95 -0.42
N ASN A 610 -9.83 25.66 -1.32
CA ASN A 610 -10.47 26.35 -2.43
C ASN A 610 -11.06 25.36 -3.44
N MET A 611 -10.40 24.22 -3.70
CA MET A 611 -10.93 23.16 -4.55
C MET A 611 -12.17 22.51 -3.93
N ARG A 612 -12.18 22.22 -2.62
CA ARG A 612 -13.35 21.67 -1.91
C ARG A 612 -14.55 22.62 -1.97
N LYS A 613 -14.32 23.93 -1.76
CA LYS A 613 -15.34 24.96 -1.93
C LYS A 613 -15.89 25.00 -3.36
N ALA A 614 -15.02 24.98 -4.37
CA ALA A 614 -15.42 24.96 -5.78
C ALA A 614 -16.23 23.71 -6.13
N LEU A 615 -15.79 22.53 -5.67
CA LEU A 615 -16.49 21.25 -5.86
C LEU A 615 -17.89 21.28 -5.24
N SER A 616 -18.04 21.82 -4.01
CA SER A 616 -19.34 21.91 -3.34
C SER A 616 -20.39 22.76 -4.09
N ALA A 617 -19.96 23.60 -5.04
CA ALA A 617 -20.82 24.48 -5.82
C ALA A 617 -21.31 23.88 -7.15
N THR A 618 -20.79 22.74 -7.61
CA THR A 618 -21.12 22.19 -8.94
C THR A 618 -22.42 21.36 -8.95
N VAL A 619 -22.87 20.94 -10.14
CA VAL A 619 -24.12 20.21 -10.34
C VAL A 619 -24.06 18.83 -9.68
N SER A 620 -23.04 18.03 -9.99
CA SER A 620 -22.84 16.67 -9.47
C SER A 620 -22.75 16.63 -7.94
N ALA A 621 -22.05 17.58 -7.32
CA ALA A 621 -21.97 17.71 -5.86
C ALA A 621 -23.34 18.05 -5.22
N LYS A 622 -24.12 18.97 -5.82
CA LYS A 622 -25.48 19.29 -5.37
C LYS A 622 -26.43 18.09 -5.50
N CYS A 623 -26.27 17.30 -6.56
CA CYS A 623 -26.97 16.03 -6.78
C CYS A 623 -26.51 14.89 -5.86
N ARG A 624 -25.48 15.10 -5.02
CA ARG A 624 -24.88 14.10 -4.10
C ARG A 624 -24.28 12.89 -4.83
N ASP A 625 -23.63 13.11 -5.95
CA ASP A 625 -22.84 12.07 -6.63
C ASP A 625 -21.80 11.43 -5.69
N ARG A 626 -21.63 10.11 -5.82
CA ARG A 626 -20.74 9.32 -4.94
C ARG A 626 -19.27 9.69 -5.14
N LEU A 627 -18.83 9.96 -6.37
CA LEU A 627 -17.44 10.33 -6.65
C LEU A 627 -17.12 11.73 -6.13
N CYS A 628 -18.07 12.67 -6.24
CA CYS A 628 -17.91 14.01 -5.66
C CYS A 628 -17.86 13.98 -4.13
N ALA A 629 -18.65 13.11 -3.49
CA ALA A 629 -18.60 12.89 -2.04
C ALA A 629 -17.30 12.22 -1.58
N SER A 630 -16.74 11.26 -2.35
CA SER A 630 -15.44 10.66 -2.04
C SER A 630 -14.29 11.64 -2.22
N LEU A 631 -14.33 12.47 -3.28
CA LEU A 631 -13.35 13.51 -3.54
C LEU A 631 -13.29 14.57 -2.43
N ASP A 632 -14.42 15.05 -1.89
CA ASP A 632 -14.39 16.00 -0.76
C ASP A 632 -13.78 15.37 0.51
N ALA A 633 -14.12 14.11 0.80
CA ALA A 633 -13.57 13.37 1.93
C ALA A 633 -12.05 13.15 1.79
N GLU A 634 -11.59 12.80 0.59
CA GLU A 634 -10.18 12.60 0.27
C GLU A 634 -9.38 13.92 0.34
N LEU A 635 -9.88 15.00 -0.28
CA LEU A 635 -9.25 16.32 -0.20
C LEU A 635 -9.17 16.82 1.25
N LYS A 636 -10.16 16.50 2.09
CA LYS A 636 -10.16 16.80 3.53
C LYS A 636 -9.09 16.00 4.29
N GLU A 637 -8.96 14.70 4.03
CA GLU A 637 -7.93 13.85 4.62
C GLU A 637 -6.52 14.36 4.25
N MET A 638 -6.33 14.82 3.00
CA MET A 638 -5.09 15.46 2.57
C MET A 638 -4.80 16.78 3.33
N GLN A 639 -5.82 17.61 3.60
CA GLN A 639 -5.65 18.82 4.42
C GLN A 639 -5.20 18.49 5.86
N GLU A 640 -5.82 17.49 6.48
CA GLU A 640 -5.50 17.08 7.86
C GLU A 640 -4.08 16.49 7.95
N ARG A 641 -3.64 15.78 6.90
CA ARG A 641 -2.25 15.27 6.76
C ARG A 641 -1.21 16.34 6.38
N MET A 642 -1.62 17.59 6.13
CA MET A 642 -0.71 18.74 5.93
C MET A 642 -0.49 19.58 7.20
N ALA A 643 -1.08 19.20 8.35
CA ALA A 643 -1.05 19.99 9.58
C ALA A 643 0.36 20.33 10.13
N SER A 644 1.39 19.58 9.75
CA SER A 644 2.79 19.95 9.98
C SER A 644 3.72 19.25 8.99
N ARG A 645 4.94 19.77 8.81
CA ARG A 645 5.95 19.18 7.92
C ARG A 645 6.23 17.70 8.25
N HIS A 646 6.31 17.36 9.54
CA HIS A 646 6.54 15.97 9.96
C HIS A 646 5.41 15.02 9.57
N VAL A 647 4.14 15.43 9.73
CA VAL A 647 2.97 14.62 9.33
C VAL A 647 2.91 14.50 7.80
N TYR A 648 3.20 15.59 7.09
CA TYR A 648 3.28 15.56 5.63
C TYR A 648 4.38 14.61 5.13
N GLU A 649 5.59 14.68 5.69
CA GLU A 649 6.71 13.82 5.28
C GLU A 649 6.51 12.35 5.67
N ALA A 650 5.88 12.08 6.82
CA ALA A 650 5.67 10.72 7.33
C ALA A 650 4.48 9.97 6.68
N SER A 651 3.40 10.66 6.29
CA SER A 651 2.29 9.99 5.59
C SER A 651 1.50 10.84 4.60
N GLY A 652 1.44 12.17 4.75
CA GLY A 652 0.70 13.04 3.82
C GLY A 652 1.19 12.96 2.37
N ARG A 653 2.51 12.99 2.15
CA ARG A 653 3.16 12.82 0.84
C ARG A 653 2.74 11.51 0.17
N ALA A 654 2.86 10.39 0.88
CA ALA A 654 2.55 9.06 0.36
C ALA A 654 1.05 8.89 0.08
N TYR A 655 0.19 9.42 0.96
CA TYR A 655 -1.25 9.45 0.77
C TYR A 655 -1.63 10.22 -0.51
N ILE A 656 -1.08 11.43 -0.73
CA ILE A 656 -1.37 12.23 -1.93
C ILE A 656 -0.84 11.57 -3.21
N LEU A 657 0.34 10.95 -3.16
CA LEU A 657 0.90 10.23 -4.31
C LEU A 657 0.04 9.01 -4.68
N SER A 658 -0.45 8.26 -3.69
CA SER A 658 -1.39 7.16 -3.94
C SER A 658 -2.75 7.68 -4.45
N GLY A 659 -3.23 8.80 -3.91
CA GLY A 659 -4.41 9.53 -4.38
C GLY A 659 -4.32 9.90 -5.87
N LEU A 660 -3.23 10.55 -6.27
CA LEU A 660 -2.92 10.92 -7.65
C LEU A 660 -2.82 9.69 -8.57
N SER A 661 -2.05 8.67 -8.19
CA SER A 661 -1.91 7.42 -8.96
C SER A 661 -3.29 6.78 -9.22
N SER A 662 -4.17 6.78 -8.21
CA SER A 662 -5.54 6.26 -8.33
C SER A 662 -6.41 7.05 -9.32
N HIS A 663 -6.40 8.39 -9.29
CA HIS A 663 -7.23 9.20 -10.18
C HIS A 663 -6.67 9.34 -11.60
N SER A 664 -5.34 9.26 -11.78
CA SER A 664 -4.66 9.26 -13.07
C SER A 664 -4.89 7.97 -13.86
N TRP A 665 -4.76 6.81 -13.20
CA TRP A 665 -4.99 5.49 -13.80
C TRP A 665 -6.42 4.96 -13.60
N GLN A 666 -7.27 5.70 -12.88
CA GLN A 666 -8.67 5.34 -12.59
C GLN A 666 -8.81 3.95 -11.96
N ARG A 667 -7.86 3.59 -11.10
CA ARG A 667 -7.69 2.25 -10.51
C ARG A 667 -7.64 2.34 -8.99
N ALA A 668 -8.20 1.36 -8.30
CA ALA A 668 -8.14 1.31 -6.84
C ALA A 668 -6.71 1.18 -6.33
N THR A 669 -6.38 1.95 -5.30
CA THR A 669 -5.10 1.91 -4.57
C THR A 669 -5.39 1.73 -3.08
N ALA A 670 -4.43 1.21 -2.31
CA ALA A 670 -4.52 1.28 -0.86
C ALA A 670 -4.02 2.66 -0.40
N ARG A 671 -4.80 3.36 0.42
CA ARG A 671 -4.54 4.73 0.89
C ARG A 671 -4.60 4.77 2.42
N GLY A 672 -3.44 4.82 3.09
CA GLY A 672 -3.36 5.03 4.53
C GLY A 672 -3.72 3.79 5.36
N ASP A 673 -4.67 3.95 6.28
CA ASP A 673 -5.22 2.92 7.17
C ASP A 673 -6.65 2.46 6.79
N SER A 674 -7.32 3.18 5.87
CA SER A 674 -8.76 3.05 5.63
C SER A 674 -9.12 1.96 4.61
N MET A 675 -8.89 0.69 4.96
CA MET A 675 -9.28 -0.47 4.12
C MET A 675 -10.71 -0.98 4.35
N ASP A 676 -11.44 -0.48 5.35
CA ASP A 676 -12.85 -0.82 5.56
C ASP A 676 -13.74 -0.36 4.40
N GLY A 677 -14.48 -1.28 3.78
CA GLY A 677 -15.43 -1.03 2.68
C GLY A 677 -16.65 -0.16 3.01
N SER A 678 -16.66 0.49 4.18
CA SER A 678 -17.59 1.56 4.53
C SER A 678 -16.99 2.97 4.40
N SER A 679 -15.67 3.06 4.15
CA SER A 679 -14.95 4.31 3.94
C SER A 679 -15.33 4.94 2.59
N LEU A 680 -15.68 6.22 2.62
CA LEU A 680 -15.99 6.99 1.41
C LEU A 680 -14.77 7.16 0.48
N VAL A 681 -13.55 6.90 0.95
CA VAL A 681 -12.29 7.14 0.22
C VAL A 681 -11.99 6.07 -0.86
N GLN A 682 -12.73 4.96 -0.88
CA GLN A 682 -12.50 3.83 -1.80
C GLN A 682 -13.20 4.02 -3.15
N ALA A 683 -12.55 4.72 -4.07
CA ALA A 683 -12.92 4.82 -5.48
C ALA A 683 -12.32 3.67 -6.32
N TYR A 684 -12.92 3.40 -7.48
CA TYR A 684 -12.44 2.45 -8.51
C TYR A 684 -12.28 0.98 -8.08
N GLN A 685 -12.88 0.55 -6.97
CA GLN A 685 -12.92 -0.86 -6.60
C GLN A 685 -13.95 -1.61 -7.44
N THR A 686 -13.51 -2.67 -8.12
CA THR A 686 -14.43 -3.62 -8.78
C THR A 686 -14.95 -4.66 -7.77
N PRO A 687 -16.07 -5.36 -8.04
CA PRO A 687 -16.61 -6.39 -7.15
C PRO A 687 -15.62 -7.51 -6.82
N SER A 688 -14.70 -7.84 -7.74
CA SER A 688 -13.65 -8.84 -7.49
C SER A 688 -12.65 -8.36 -6.42
N MET A 689 -12.32 -7.07 -6.40
CA MET A 689 -11.50 -6.46 -5.34
C MET A 689 -12.20 -6.50 -3.99
N VAL A 690 -13.50 -6.16 -3.96
CA VAL A 690 -14.32 -6.18 -2.74
C VAL A 690 -14.50 -7.61 -2.20
N GLU A 691 -14.65 -8.61 -3.07
CA GLU A 691 -14.67 -10.02 -2.66
C GLU A 691 -13.34 -10.44 -2.01
N MET A 692 -12.20 -10.10 -2.63
CA MET A 692 -10.89 -10.46 -2.08
C MET A 692 -10.59 -9.74 -0.76
N LEU A 693 -10.98 -8.47 -0.61
CA LEU A 693 -10.93 -7.74 0.66
C LEU A 693 -11.78 -8.44 1.74
N THR A 694 -13.03 -8.79 1.42
CA THR A 694 -13.93 -9.52 2.33
C THR A 694 -13.32 -10.87 2.76
N ARG A 695 -12.70 -11.60 1.82
CA ARG A 695 -12.02 -12.87 2.08
C ARG A 695 -10.72 -12.69 2.89
N SER A 696 -10.00 -11.58 2.70
CA SER A 696 -8.86 -11.19 3.53
C SER A 696 -9.29 -10.96 4.98
N GLN A 697 -10.31 -10.13 5.21
CA GLN A 697 -10.80 -9.78 6.54
C GLN A 697 -11.38 -11.00 7.29
N ALA A 698 -12.11 -11.88 6.59
CA ALA A 698 -12.54 -13.17 7.15
C ALA A 698 -11.35 -14.08 7.54
N THR A 699 -10.21 -13.97 6.85
CA THR A 699 -8.96 -14.68 7.18
C THR A 699 -8.14 -13.97 8.29
N LEU A 700 -8.39 -12.68 8.52
CA LEU A 700 -7.82 -11.93 9.64
C LEU A 700 -8.49 -12.29 10.97
N LEU A 701 -9.82 -12.37 10.99
CA LEU A 701 -10.66 -12.59 12.18
C LEU A 701 -10.66 -14.04 12.71
N GLY A 702 -10.20 -15.01 11.90
CA GLY A 702 -10.36 -16.43 12.19
C GLY A 702 -11.73 -16.97 11.75
N SER A 703 -11.81 -18.27 11.53
CA SER A 703 -13.00 -18.88 10.93
C SER A 703 -14.24 -18.79 11.83
N PRO A 704 -15.40 -18.30 11.32
CA PRO A 704 -16.60 -18.06 12.12
C PRO A 704 -17.40 -19.33 12.47
N SER A 705 -16.74 -20.47 12.67
CA SER A 705 -17.35 -21.72 13.15
C SER A 705 -17.67 -21.70 14.65
N ALA A 706 -17.21 -20.67 15.38
CA ALA A 706 -17.37 -20.53 16.83
C ALA A 706 -18.44 -19.49 17.27
N GLN A 707 -19.08 -18.77 16.35
CA GLN A 707 -20.20 -17.88 16.69
C GLN A 707 -21.54 -18.51 16.33
N ARG A 708 -22.39 -18.73 17.36
CA ARG A 708 -23.77 -19.18 17.14
C ARG A 708 -24.52 -18.12 16.34
N LEU A 709 -25.17 -18.54 15.25
CA LEU A 709 -26.14 -17.74 14.52
C LEU A 709 -27.25 -17.26 15.48
N LEU A 710 -27.21 -15.98 15.85
CA LEU A 710 -28.37 -15.29 16.42
C LEU A 710 -29.41 -15.16 15.31
N ARG A 711 -30.37 -16.09 15.28
CA ARG A 711 -31.50 -16.04 14.35
C ARG A 711 -32.21 -14.68 14.46
N PRO A 712 -32.60 -14.06 13.35
CA PRO A 712 -33.59 -12.99 13.37
C PRO A 712 -34.87 -13.47 14.07
N VAL A 713 -35.44 -12.62 14.93
CA VAL A 713 -36.71 -12.92 15.59
C VAL A 713 -37.81 -12.98 14.52
N TRP A 714 -38.55 -14.09 14.45
CA TRP A 714 -39.69 -14.20 13.55
C TRP A 714 -40.78 -13.19 13.94
N SER A 715 -41.25 -12.42 12.96
CA SER A 715 -42.48 -11.65 13.06
C SER A 715 -43.67 -12.60 13.21
N PHE A 716 -44.40 -12.50 14.33
CA PHE A 716 -45.60 -13.31 14.56
C PHE A 716 -46.69 -13.00 13.53
N ALA A 717 -47.19 -14.03 12.85
CA ALA A 717 -48.40 -13.96 12.06
C ALA A 717 -49.65 -14.19 12.93
N SER A 718 -50.73 -13.48 12.56
CA SER A 718 -52.13 -13.56 12.99
C SER A 718 -52.59 -14.76 13.86
N GLN A 719 -53.39 -14.44 14.89
CA GLN A 719 -54.17 -15.40 15.69
C GLN A 719 -55.08 -16.32 14.83
N PRO A 720 -55.34 -17.57 15.25
CA PRO A 720 -56.41 -18.39 14.69
C PRO A 720 -57.80 -17.91 15.14
N LYS A 721 -58.83 -18.17 14.32
CA LYS A 721 -60.24 -18.16 14.74
C LYS A 721 -60.76 -19.62 14.88
N PRO A 722 -61.80 -19.86 15.69
CA PRO A 722 -61.88 -21.10 16.46
C PRO A 722 -62.77 -22.18 15.84
N ARG A 723 -62.47 -23.43 16.22
CA ARG A 723 -63.44 -24.33 16.85
C ARG A 723 -62.73 -25.27 17.83
#